data_AF-A0A9P6JK62-F1
#
_entry.id   AF-A0A9P6JK62-F1
#
_cell.length_a   1.000
_cell.length_b   1.000
_cell.length_c   1.000
_cell.angle_alpha   90.00
_cell.angle_beta   90.00
_cell.angle_gamma   90.00
#
_symmetry.space_group_name_H-M   'P 1'
#
loop_
_entity.id
_entity.type
_entity.pdbx_description
1 polymer ?
#
loop_
_entity_poly.entity_id
_entity_poly.type
_entity_poly.pdbx_seq_one_letter_code
_entity_poly.pdbx_strand_id
1 'polypeptide(L)'
;MTSKVVTQERPVPTAGQGFADIVGFGLNGVVILRNSYDLRAMTVIRNFGYNAGGWRNETHVRLIADMTGKKRSDVVGFGDNGVSICFNDGNNTFGPQKLVVPDFAFSVGGWSNDKHLRYVADLRNTGRCDIIGFGDGGVVVSQNNGNGHFDPPKLALPDLGYNAGNWRLDRHLRFLADVTGDGLPDIVAFGDEHVFICRNQGNGTFAPVQPVLNDLCANAGGWRIADHPRCVADLTGDGKADIIGFGDAGVLVSWNDGNGNFGPANKVIDSFGTAQAWRVDKHPRYVADLTGKKRGDIVGFGDAGVRVSYNNGDGTFQPEKLVLANFGVDQGWSLPQHQRFLADMTGDGCADIIGFGGEAVYVSFNDGKGGFSPVKRITSEFTSTDAWAWDKTPVVWYCSLCPIPLADPSIPLHLMGNKKKVKSDKKSESNLVDDAMAGVHLILGVANGAPGIGVVPFLQPAAQTTLSIIQAIERVKDNKADLKQIVKDAEALILVIYNAYETAEDKKAWPGKGLERSLESLISTLQKVERLAKRRAKRGVIGRFFTSIVDTKKIKDYRHDMDQAQDQFTVSSQLKANELLLRIEGHLEAAVHIDQQTEQAKKEEVEEKQANLNQIEEAKKEADATAKQETQKLETQIDVNQEKLRREAQLAKEREDEIKRAQKELEEAKAEEKRATEQREADEKYEAQLRELRERRDMVRRRQEEDAQRARNEDYRRRQEEESRRVSQRPSVNPSGASHQSGVSFFNGANGVTISGAPSFTVNQGR
;
A
#
# COMPACT_ATOMS: atom_id res chain seq x y z
N MET A 1 30.02 15.14 -5.43
CA MET A 1 28.93 14.18 -5.76
C MET A 1 27.75 15.04 -6.15
N THR A 2 26.87 14.62 -7.06
CA THR A 2 25.59 15.33 -7.22
C THR A 2 24.87 15.33 -5.87
N SER A 3 24.30 16.46 -5.46
CA SER A 3 23.56 16.58 -4.21
C SER A 3 22.45 15.53 -4.18
N LYS A 4 22.39 14.68 -3.14
CA LYS A 4 21.29 13.72 -2.98
C LYS A 4 20.04 14.49 -2.54
N VAL A 5 19.11 14.70 -3.46
CA VAL A 5 17.86 15.41 -3.19
C VAL A 5 16.72 14.41 -3.05
N VAL A 6 15.94 14.54 -1.97
CA VAL A 6 14.69 13.82 -1.74
C VAL A 6 13.54 14.81 -1.90
N THR A 7 12.63 14.54 -2.82
CA THR A 7 11.43 15.37 -3.04
C THR A 7 10.15 14.56 -2.84
N GLN A 8 9.01 15.24 -2.80
CA GLN A 8 7.69 14.58 -2.73
C GLN A 8 7.43 13.70 -3.96
N GLU A 9 7.82 14.16 -5.15
CA GLU A 9 7.64 13.42 -6.40
C GLU A 9 8.73 12.35 -6.62
N ARG A 10 9.93 12.58 -6.09
CA ARG A 10 11.08 11.68 -6.16
C ARG A 10 11.67 11.43 -4.77
N PRO A 11 10.99 10.64 -3.92
CA PRO A 11 11.47 10.28 -2.60
C PRO A 11 12.59 9.21 -2.61
N VAL A 12 12.86 8.59 -3.77
CA VAL A 12 13.99 7.68 -3.98
C VAL A 12 15.03 8.37 -4.88
N PRO A 13 16.13 8.88 -4.31
CA PRO A 13 17.20 9.49 -5.10
C PRO A 13 17.93 8.45 -5.95
N THR A 14 18.18 8.78 -7.21
CA THR A 14 19.07 8.01 -8.10
C THR A 14 20.49 8.57 -8.01
N ALA A 15 21.49 7.71 -8.18
CA ALA A 15 22.87 8.18 -8.29
C ALA A 15 23.03 9.05 -9.55
N GLY A 16 23.81 10.13 -9.47
CA GLY A 16 24.13 10.94 -10.66
C GLY A 16 25.00 10.18 -11.68
N GLN A 17 25.71 9.15 -11.24
CA GLN A 17 26.40 8.20 -12.09
C GLN A 17 26.12 6.78 -11.59
N GLY A 18 25.61 5.90 -12.44
CA GLY A 18 25.27 4.54 -12.05
C GLY A 18 24.52 3.75 -13.12
N PHE A 19 24.06 2.57 -12.73
CA PHE A 19 23.22 1.70 -13.57
C PHE A 19 21.88 1.57 -12.86
N ALA A 20 20.95 2.47 -13.15
CA ALA A 20 19.64 2.45 -12.52
C ALA A 20 18.85 1.19 -12.92
N ASP A 21 18.29 0.50 -11.92
CA ASP A 21 17.37 -0.62 -12.03
C ASP A 21 15.93 -0.14 -11.95
N ILE A 22 14.99 -0.98 -12.39
CA ILE A 22 13.56 -0.77 -12.16
C ILE A 22 13.13 -1.60 -10.96
N VAL A 23 12.43 -0.99 -10.02
CA VAL A 23 11.79 -1.68 -8.91
C VAL A 23 10.31 -1.32 -8.89
N GLY A 24 9.44 -2.29 -9.16
CA GLY A 24 8.00 -2.10 -9.16
C GLY A 24 7.31 -2.83 -8.01
N PHE A 25 6.42 -2.12 -7.31
CA PHE A 25 5.52 -2.69 -6.31
C PHE A 25 4.19 -3.08 -6.96
N GLY A 26 4.17 -4.27 -7.58
CA GLY A 26 3.04 -4.78 -8.35
C GLY A 26 1.93 -5.41 -7.49
N LEU A 27 0.95 -6.06 -8.14
CA LEU A 27 -0.17 -6.70 -7.43
C LEU A 27 0.28 -7.81 -6.47
N ASN A 28 1.20 -8.67 -6.93
CA ASN A 28 1.58 -9.89 -6.22
C ASN A 28 2.92 -9.77 -5.48
N GLY A 29 3.49 -8.56 -5.42
CA GLY A 29 4.65 -8.25 -4.62
C GLY A 29 5.66 -7.34 -5.32
N VAL A 30 6.92 -7.38 -4.89
CA VAL A 30 8.00 -6.58 -5.46
C VAL A 30 8.64 -7.31 -6.63
N VAL A 31 8.66 -6.66 -7.79
CA VAL A 31 9.30 -7.13 -9.01
C VAL A 31 10.47 -6.20 -9.33
N ILE A 32 11.63 -6.76 -9.64
CA ILE A 32 12.80 -6.01 -10.08
C ILE A 32 13.11 -6.31 -11.55
N LEU A 33 13.51 -5.29 -12.30
CA LEU A 33 14.24 -5.42 -13.56
C LEU A 33 15.65 -4.91 -13.31
N ARG A 34 16.57 -5.83 -13.04
CA ARG A 34 17.98 -5.48 -12.83
C ARG A 34 18.55 -4.97 -14.16
N ASN A 35 19.29 -3.87 -14.12
CA ASN A 35 20.02 -3.40 -15.28
C ASN A 35 21.21 -4.34 -15.54
N SER A 36 21.02 -5.25 -16.51
CA SER A 36 21.97 -6.30 -16.90
C SER A 36 21.82 -6.66 -18.37
N TYR A 37 22.79 -7.39 -18.92
CA TYR A 37 22.75 -7.90 -20.29
C TYR A 37 21.58 -8.90 -20.51
N ASP A 38 21.29 -9.72 -19.51
CA ASP A 38 20.07 -10.52 -19.45
C ASP A 38 19.00 -9.72 -18.72
N LEU A 39 18.17 -9.01 -19.48
CA LEU A 39 17.14 -8.12 -18.94
C LEU A 39 15.87 -8.93 -18.66
N ARG A 40 15.69 -9.36 -17.41
CA ARG A 40 14.56 -10.18 -16.99
C ARG A 40 13.91 -9.64 -15.72
N ALA A 41 12.59 -9.53 -15.73
CA ALA A 41 11.84 -9.17 -14.54
C ALA A 41 11.76 -10.36 -13.58
N MET A 42 11.94 -10.08 -12.29
CA MET A 42 11.99 -11.09 -11.25
C MET A 42 11.14 -10.66 -10.06
N THR A 43 10.14 -11.47 -9.71
CA THR A 43 9.45 -11.32 -8.43
C THR A 43 10.37 -11.76 -7.30
N VAL A 44 10.84 -10.80 -6.51
CA VAL A 44 11.83 -11.03 -5.46
C VAL A 44 11.25 -11.04 -4.05
N ILE A 45 10.09 -10.42 -3.86
CA ILE A 45 9.37 -10.43 -2.58
C ILE A 45 7.89 -10.65 -2.84
N ARG A 46 7.28 -11.63 -2.17
CA ARG A 46 5.83 -11.90 -2.23
C ARG A 46 5.07 -11.17 -1.11
N ASN A 47 5.29 -9.86 -1.03
CA ASN A 47 4.67 -8.90 -0.10
C ASN A 47 4.89 -7.48 -0.68
N PHE A 48 4.44 -6.42 -0.01
CA PHE A 48 4.46 -5.04 -0.49
C PHE A 48 3.60 -4.78 -1.74
N GLY A 49 2.80 -5.77 -2.15
CA GLY A 49 1.90 -5.70 -3.28
C GLY A 49 0.45 -5.52 -2.87
N TYR A 50 -0.40 -5.16 -3.84
CA TYR A 50 -1.82 -4.91 -3.60
C TYR A 50 -2.54 -6.16 -3.06
N ASN A 51 -2.36 -7.30 -3.72
CA ASN A 51 -2.88 -8.61 -3.30
C ASN A 51 -1.94 -9.25 -2.27
N ALA A 52 -0.64 -9.15 -2.49
CA ALA A 52 0.37 -9.72 -1.61
C ALA A 52 0.71 -8.77 -0.46
N GLY A 53 -0.01 -8.93 0.66
CA GLY A 53 0.18 -8.14 1.88
C GLY A 53 -0.78 -6.96 2.03
N GLY A 54 -1.71 -6.76 1.09
CA GLY A 54 -2.79 -5.78 1.24
C GLY A 54 -2.34 -4.31 1.12
N TRP A 55 -1.26 -4.03 0.40
CA TRP A 55 -0.71 -2.66 0.34
C TRP A 55 -1.58 -1.74 -0.54
N ARG A 56 -1.70 -0.46 -0.18
CA ARG A 56 -2.57 0.53 -0.82
C ARG A 56 -1.82 1.85 -0.99
N ASN A 57 -2.06 2.56 -2.08
CA ASN A 57 -1.36 3.83 -2.34
C ASN A 57 -1.91 4.96 -1.48
N GLU A 58 -3.17 4.84 -1.06
CA GLU A 58 -3.90 5.84 -0.31
C GLU A 58 -3.48 5.86 1.17
N THR A 59 -2.98 4.72 1.69
CA THR A 59 -2.65 4.58 3.10
C THR A 59 -1.16 4.30 3.36
N HIS A 60 -0.47 3.64 2.43
CA HIS A 60 0.90 3.16 2.63
C HIS A 60 1.92 3.90 1.77
N VAL A 61 3.18 3.89 2.22
CA VAL A 61 4.33 4.40 1.45
C VAL A 61 5.32 3.26 1.24
N ARG A 62 5.87 3.13 0.03
CA ARG A 62 6.83 2.08 -0.35
C ARG A 62 8.03 2.73 -1.03
N LEU A 63 9.23 2.53 -0.50
CA LEU A 63 10.47 3.17 -0.92
C LEU A 63 11.59 2.14 -1.03
N ILE A 64 12.69 2.58 -1.63
CA ILE A 64 13.92 1.81 -1.78
C ILE A 64 15.08 2.66 -1.26
N ALA A 65 15.90 2.13 -0.35
CA ALA A 65 17.03 2.86 0.23
C ALA A 65 18.05 1.93 0.88
N ASP A 66 19.31 2.35 1.02
CA ASP A 66 20.31 1.60 1.79
C ASP A 66 20.10 1.80 3.29
N MET A 67 19.50 0.78 3.94
CA MET A 67 19.22 0.75 5.36
C MET A 67 20.34 0.06 6.15
N THR A 68 21.34 -0.50 5.46
CA THR A 68 22.41 -1.32 6.07
C THR A 68 23.79 -0.69 6.00
N GLY A 69 24.02 0.25 5.09
CA GLY A 69 25.31 0.87 4.81
C GLY A 69 26.19 0.04 3.89
N LYS A 70 25.62 -1.00 3.27
CA LYS A 70 26.32 -1.90 2.36
C LYS A 70 26.33 -1.39 0.91
N LYS A 71 25.83 -0.19 0.67
CA LYS A 71 25.56 0.41 -0.65
C LYS A 71 24.62 -0.44 -1.49
N ARG A 72 23.73 -1.17 -0.83
CA ARG A 72 22.69 -1.99 -1.45
C ARG A 72 21.36 -1.44 -1.02
N SER A 73 20.46 -1.26 -1.97
CA SER A 73 19.16 -0.70 -1.63
C SER A 73 18.22 -1.81 -1.17
N ASP A 74 17.63 -1.60 0.01
CA ASP A 74 16.66 -2.45 0.68
C ASP A 74 15.24 -1.98 0.35
N VAL A 75 14.25 -2.87 0.51
CA VAL A 75 12.83 -2.53 0.36
C VAL A 75 12.29 -2.03 1.69
N VAL A 76 11.71 -0.82 1.70
CA VAL A 76 11.14 -0.19 2.89
C VAL A 76 9.66 0.08 2.66
N GLY A 77 8.79 -0.31 3.59
CA GLY A 77 7.37 0.00 3.53
C GLY A 77 6.81 0.51 4.85
N PHE A 78 6.08 1.62 4.77
CA PHE A 78 5.30 2.21 5.84
C PHE A 78 3.87 1.65 5.73
N GLY A 79 3.60 0.56 6.44
CA GLY A 79 2.34 -0.19 6.35
C GLY A 79 1.30 0.25 7.38
N ASP A 80 0.41 -0.68 7.74
CA ASP A 80 -0.62 -0.45 8.76
C ASP A 80 -0.05 -0.36 10.18
N ASN A 81 0.88 -1.27 10.51
CA ASN A 81 1.35 -1.48 11.88
C ASN A 81 2.74 -0.89 12.17
N GLY A 82 3.39 -0.30 11.16
CA GLY A 82 4.70 0.30 11.31
C GLY A 82 5.54 0.28 10.03
N VAL A 83 6.81 0.65 10.17
CA VAL A 83 7.82 0.54 9.11
C VAL A 83 8.41 -0.85 9.10
N SER A 84 8.33 -1.51 7.95
CA SER A 84 8.91 -2.82 7.68
C SER A 84 10.01 -2.74 6.62
N ILE A 85 11.03 -3.59 6.76
CA ILE A 85 12.16 -3.66 5.83
C ILE A 85 12.39 -5.10 5.37
N CYS A 86 12.66 -5.28 4.08
CA CYS A 86 13.26 -6.49 3.50
C CYS A 86 14.68 -6.13 3.07
N PHE A 87 15.68 -6.70 3.74
CA PHE A 87 17.09 -6.41 3.48
C PHE A 87 17.58 -7.11 2.21
N ASN A 88 18.42 -6.43 1.43
CA ASN A 88 18.99 -6.95 0.20
C ASN A 88 20.23 -7.80 0.47
N ASP A 89 20.17 -9.09 0.10
CA ASP A 89 21.24 -10.05 0.35
C ASP A 89 22.43 -9.88 -0.62
N GLY A 90 22.23 -9.13 -1.73
CA GLY A 90 23.25 -8.76 -2.72
C GLY A 90 23.39 -9.68 -3.92
N ASN A 91 22.48 -10.63 -4.06
CA ASN A 91 22.44 -11.65 -5.12
C ASN A 91 21.04 -11.69 -5.76
N ASN A 92 20.40 -10.51 -5.91
CA ASN A 92 19.02 -10.36 -6.37
C ASN A 92 17.96 -11.06 -5.50
N THR A 93 18.30 -11.43 -4.26
CA THR A 93 17.35 -11.90 -3.25
C THR A 93 17.23 -10.90 -2.11
N PHE A 94 16.09 -10.97 -1.43
CA PHE A 94 15.79 -10.15 -0.28
C PHE A 94 15.39 -11.05 0.89
N GLY A 95 15.87 -10.71 2.08
CA GLY A 95 15.52 -11.37 3.32
C GLY A 95 14.04 -11.19 3.70
N PRO A 96 13.58 -11.92 4.73
CA PRO A 96 12.19 -11.83 5.18
C PRO A 96 11.85 -10.42 5.67
N GLN A 97 10.57 -10.07 5.57
CA GLN A 97 10.06 -8.81 6.10
C GLN A 97 10.29 -8.75 7.62
N LYS A 98 10.90 -7.66 8.07
CA LYS A 98 11.08 -7.35 9.49
C LYS A 98 10.40 -6.02 9.82
N LEU A 99 9.46 -6.04 10.76
CA LEU A 99 8.95 -4.81 11.38
C LEU A 99 10.07 -4.19 12.21
N VAL A 100 10.47 -2.96 11.90
CA VAL A 100 11.61 -2.28 12.56
C VAL A 100 11.19 -1.12 13.45
N VAL A 101 10.07 -0.45 13.14
CA VAL A 101 9.53 0.67 13.92
C VAL A 101 8.00 0.57 13.95
N PRO A 102 7.35 0.38 15.11
CA PRO A 102 5.88 0.33 15.21
C PRO A 102 5.26 1.74 15.28
N ASP A 103 5.57 2.58 14.28
CA ASP A 103 5.08 3.96 14.10
C ASP A 103 5.25 4.34 12.60
N PHE A 104 5.03 5.59 12.24
CA PHE A 104 5.03 6.08 10.85
C PHE A 104 4.00 5.39 9.95
N ALA A 105 2.91 4.88 10.54
CA ALA A 105 2.01 3.95 9.91
C ALA A 105 0.54 4.39 9.98
N PHE A 106 -0.30 3.77 9.14
CA PHE A 106 -1.69 4.17 8.99
C PHE A 106 -2.52 3.85 10.24
N SER A 107 -2.45 2.61 10.73
CA SER A 107 -3.20 2.17 11.91
C SER A 107 -2.49 2.47 13.23
N VAL A 108 -1.19 2.82 13.18
CA VAL A 108 -0.36 3.12 14.37
C VAL A 108 0.44 4.41 14.15
N GLY A 109 0.25 5.38 15.05
CA GLY A 109 0.90 6.70 14.97
C GLY A 109 0.09 7.76 14.20
N GLY A 110 -1.04 7.39 13.58
CA GLY A 110 -1.97 8.34 12.94
C GLY A 110 -1.49 8.92 11.62
N TRP A 111 -0.61 8.22 10.89
CA TRP A 111 -0.03 8.72 9.65
C TRP A 111 -0.99 8.54 8.46
N SER A 112 -1.05 9.51 7.56
CA SER A 112 -1.94 9.50 6.38
C SER A 112 -1.22 10.15 5.21
N ASN A 113 -1.39 9.61 4.00
CA ASN A 113 -0.78 10.16 2.79
C ASN A 113 -1.40 11.51 2.36
N ASP A 114 -2.59 11.84 2.84
CA ASP A 114 -3.25 13.12 2.53
C ASP A 114 -2.72 14.29 3.38
N LYS A 115 -2.01 13.99 4.47
CA LYS A 115 -1.55 14.98 5.45
C LYS A 115 -0.04 14.99 5.64
N HIS A 116 0.57 13.81 5.62
CA HIS A 116 1.91 13.58 6.15
C HIS A 116 2.86 13.07 5.06
N LEU A 117 4.13 13.43 5.19
CA LEU A 117 5.21 12.95 4.32
C LEU A 117 6.10 11.98 5.10
N ARG A 118 6.57 10.93 4.43
CA ARG A 118 7.45 9.91 5.01
C ARG A 118 8.57 9.60 4.03
N TYR A 119 9.81 9.79 4.46
CA TYR A 119 11.00 9.54 3.67
C TYR A 119 11.99 8.65 4.45
N VAL A 120 13.00 8.21 3.72
CA VAL A 120 14.21 7.61 4.27
C VAL A 120 15.41 8.33 3.69
N ALA A 121 16.35 8.74 4.55
CA ALA A 121 17.54 9.49 4.14
C ALA A 121 18.66 9.28 5.14
N ASP A 122 19.91 9.28 4.69
CA ASP A 122 21.08 9.26 5.58
C ASP A 122 21.30 10.66 6.18
N LEU A 123 20.55 10.96 7.25
CA LEU A 123 20.54 12.28 7.90
C LEU A 123 21.81 12.57 8.71
N ARG A 124 22.61 11.55 8.98
CA ARG A 124 23.76 11.63 9.90
C ARG A 124 25.07 11.22 9.25
N ASN A 125 25.07 11.05 7.91
CA ASN A 125 26.20 10.56 7.12
C ASN A 125 26.83 9.28 7.69
N THR A 126 25.99 8.35 8.12
CA THR A 126 26.40 7.07 8.70
C THR A 126 26.57 5.96 7.66
N GLY A 127 26.24 6.26 6.40
CA GLY A 127 26.08 5.32 5.31
C GLY A 127 24.71 4.63 5.30
N ARG A 128 23.89 4.80 6.35
CA ARG A 128 22.59 4.16 6.51
C ARG A 128 21.48 5.20 6.54
N CYS A 129 20.36 4.91 5.91
CA CYS A 129 19.21 5.81 5.97
C CYS A 129 18.48 5.69 7.33
N ASP A 130 18.20 6.84 7.92
CA ASP A 130 17.26 7.04 9.01
C ASP A 130 15.84 7.18 8.44
N ILE A 131 14.82 7.03 9.29
CA ILE A 131 13.42 7.30 8.95
C ILE A 131 13.09 8.73 9.38
N ILE A 132 12.48 9.49 8.49
CA ILE A 132 12.02 10.85 8.75
C ILE A 132 10.60 11.04 8.25
N GLY A 133 9.76 11.67 9.07
CA GLY A 133 8.40 11.98 8.69
C GLY A 133 7.97 13.36 9.13
N PHE A 134 7.18 14.03 8.30
CA PHE A 134 6.52 15.29 8.58
C PHE A 134 5.10 14.99 9.02
N GLY A 135 4.91 14.82 10.34
CA GLY A 135 3.65 14.40 10.96
C GLY A 135 2.77 15.57 11.39
N ASP A 136 1.84 15.33 12.31
CA ASP A 136 0.96 16.37 12.85
C ASP A 136 1.72 17.42 13.67
N GLY A 137 2.53 16.96 14.63
CA GLY A 137 3.23 17.80 15.60
C GLY A 137 4.59 18.35 15.15
N GLY A 138 5.02 18.01 13.94
CA GLY A 138 6.28 18.48 13.35
C GLY A 138 7.07 17.38 12.64
N VAL A 139 8.38 17.56 12.54
CA VAL A 139 9.31 16.59 11.97
C VAL A 139 9.70 15.56 13.03
N VAL A 140 9.51 14.29 12.73
CA VAL A 140 9.84 13.15 13.59
C VAL A 140 10.89 12.30 12.91
N VAL A 141 11.93 11.90 13.67
CA VAL A 141 13.02 11.06 13.18
C VAL A 141 13.14 9.80 14.03
N SER A 142 13.33 8.66 13.38
CA SER A 142 13.76 7.41 14.01
C SER A 142 15.12 7.03 13.45
N GLN A 143 16.12 7.03 14.33
CA GLN A 143 17.52 6.85 13.95
C GLN A 143 17.86 5.38 13.74
N ASN A 144 18.53 5.08 12.63
CA ASN A 144 19.00 3.75 12.28
C ASN A 144 20.36 3.47 12.96
N ASN A 145 20.33 2.59 13.95
CA ASN A 145 21.51 2.17 14.71
C ASN A 145 22.23 0.97 14.06
N GLY A 146 21.79 0.54 12.89
CA GLY A 146 22.32 -0.60 12.16
C GLY A 146 21.64 -1.92 12.50
N ASN A 147 21.86 -2.94 11.66
CA ASN A 147 21.33 -4.31 11.83
C ASN A 147 19.79 -4.37 12.03
N GLY A 148 19.07 -3.41 11.44
CA GLY A 148 17.63 -3.31 11.57
C GLY A 148 17.16 -2.98 13.00
N HIS A 149 17.97 -2.25 13.77
CA HIS A 149 17.60 -1.64 15.04
C HIS A 149 17.44 -0.13 14.85
N PHE A 150 16.30 0.39 15.32
CA PHE A 150 15.93 1.78 15.19
C PHE A 150 15.57 2.34 16.57
N ASP A 151 15.98 3.58 16.83
CA ASP A 151 15.52 4.33 17.98
C ASP A 151 14.00 4.55 17.91
N PRO A 152 13.30 4.63 19.06
CA PRO A 152 11.94 5.13 19.08
C PRO A 152 11.84 6.49 18.36
N PRO A 153 10.73 6.77 17.65
CA PRO A 153 10.54 8.05 16.97
C PRO A 153 10.66 9.23 17.95
N LYS A 154 11.48 10.22 17.60
CA LYS A 154 11.74 11.42 18.40
C LYS A 154 11.36 12.65 17.59
N LEU A 155 10.73 13.63 18.25
CA LEU A 155 10.47 14.93 17.64
C LEU A 155 11.80 15.64 17.36
N ALA A 156 12.12 15.82 16.09
CA ALA A 156 13.36 16.42 15.61
C ALA A 156 13.23 17.93 15.38
N LEU A 157 12.03 18.41 15.07
CA LEU A 157 11.68 19.83 14.91
C LEU A 157 10.18 20.04 15.18
N PRO A 158 9.77 20.91 16.12
CA PRO A 158 8.37 21.20 16.43
C PRO A 158 7.72 22.19 15.43
N ASP A 159 7.95 21.98 14.14
CA ASP A 159 7.41 22.76 13.01
C ASP A 159 7.38 21.88 11.75
N LEU A 160 6.93 22.42 10.62
CA LEU A 160 6.81 21.71 9.33
C LEU A 160 5.78 20.56 9.33
N GLY A 161 4.94 20.51 10.36
CA GLY A 161 3.89 19.52 10.57
C GLY A 161 2.51 20.00 10.13
N TYR A 162 1.56 19.07 10.04
CA TYR A 162 0.20 19.38 9.63
C TYR A 162 -0.48 20.36 10.61
N ASN A 163 -0.34 20.15 11.92
CA ASN A 163 -0.84 21.06 12.95
C ASN A 163 0.25 22.06 13.38
N ALA A 164 1.49 21.60 13.55
CA ALA A 164 2.63 22.45 13.89
C ALA A 164 3.13 23.22 12.65
N GLY A 165 2.72 24.48 12.51
CA GLY A 165 3.05 25.33 11.36
C GLY A 165 2.02 25.27 10.21
N ASN A 166 0.92 24.53 10.37
CA ASN A 166 -0.20 24.48 9.43
C ASN A 166 0.18 24.06 7.99
N TRP A 167 1.06 23.07 7.86
CA TRP A 167 1.56 22.64 6.55
C TRP A 167 0.56 21.76 5.82
N ARG A 168 0.44 21.93 4.49
CA ARG A 168 -0.54 21.22 3.64
C ARG A 168 0.08 20.76 2.33
N LEU A 169 -0.30 19.57 1.86
CA LEU A 169 0.27 18.98 0.63
C LEU A 169 -0.25 19.61 -0.67
N ASP A 170 -1.46 20.20 -0.63
CA ASP A 170 -2.08 20.91 -1.74
C ASP A 170 -1.56 22.36 -1.91
N ARG A 171 -0.75 22.85 -0.96
CA ARG A 171 -0.26 24.22 -0.92
C ARG A 171 1.26 24.36 -0.77
N HIS A 172 1.89 23.48 0.01
CA HIS A 172 3.30 23.58 0.42
C HIS A 172 4.14 22.39 -0.06
N LEU A 173 5.45 22.59 -0.15
CA LEU A 173 6.43 21.55 -0.51
C LEU A 173 7.48 21.39 0.59
N ARG A 174 7.91 20.15 0.87
CA ARG A 174 8.98 19.84 1.85
C ARG A 174 9.93 18.78 1.29
N PHE A 175 11.20 19.17 1.16
CA PHE A 175 12.28 18.38 0.56
C PHE A 175 13.44 18.19 1.54
N LEU A 176 14.33 17.24 1.21
CA LEU A 176 15.62 17.08 1.86
C LEU A 176 16.73 17.27 0.83
N ALA A 177 17.67 18.18 1.11
CA ALA A 177 18.81 18.46 0.25
C ALA A 177 19.94 19.13 1.04
N ASP A 178 21.19 18.84 0.71
CA ASP A 178 22.33 19.57 1.28
C ASP A 178 22.41 20.96 0.67
N VAL A 179 22.11 22.00 1.46
CA VAL A 179 22.22 23.40 1.04
C VAL A 179 23.43 24.11 1.66
N THR A 180 24.13 23.47 2.60
CA THR A 180 25.26 24.07 3.32
C THR A 180 26.63 23.55 2.84
N GLY A 181 26.64 22.40 2.18
CA GLY A 181 27.83 21.71 1.67
C GLY A 181 28.55 20.85 2.72
N ASP A 182 27.90 20.54 3.84
CA ASP A 182 28.47 19.68 4.88
C ASP A 182 28.23 18.17 4.64
N GLY A 183 27.51 17.84 3.56
CA GLY A 183 27.16 16.48 3.17
C GLY A 183 25.94 15.91 3.90
N LEU A 184 25.28 16.71 4.75
CA LEU A 184 24.05 16.33 5.44
C LEU A 184 22.84 16.94 4.71
N PRO A 185 21.77 16.16 4.48
CA PRO A 185 20.58 16.73 3.88
C PRO A 185 19.85 17.63 4.90
N ASP A 186 19.72 18.91 4.58
CA ASP A 186 18.90 19.90 5.27
C ASP A 186 17.43 19.79 4.83
N ILE A 187 16.52 20.41 5.58
CA ILE A 187 15.13 20.54 5.12
C ILE A 187 14.98 21.84 4.31
N VAL A 188 14.42 21.73 3.11
CA VAL A 188 13.96 22.87 2.30
C VAL A 188 12.44 22.85 2.23
N ALA A 189 11.77 23.91 2.68
CA ALA A 189 10.32 23.93 2.81
C ALA A 189 9.71 25.18 2.19
N PHE A 190 8.86 25.02 1.17
CA PHE A 190 8.14 26.11 0.51
C PHE A 190 6.81 26.32 1.23
N GLY A 191 6.74 27.35 2.07
CA GLY A 191 5.56 27.68 2.86
C GLY A 191 4.60 28.63 2.15
N ASP A 192 3.81 29.35 2.95
CA ASP A 192 2.84 30.32 2.45
C ASP A 192 3.48 31.56 1.82
N GLU A 193 4.41 32.19 2.54
CA GLU A 193 5.06 33.45 2.13
C GLU A 193 6.56 33.28 1.85
N HIS A 194 7.20 32.27 2.44
CA HIS A 194 8.65 32.11 2.36
C HIS A 194 9.04 30.67 2.06
N VAL A 195 10.17 30.52 1.36
CA VAL A 195 10.97 29.29 1.43
C VAL A 195 11.79 29.34 2.71
N PHE A 196 11.78 28.23 3.44
CA PHE A 196 12.49 28.04 4.69
C PHE A 196 13.57 26.97 4.56
N ILE A 197 14.65 27.15 5.32
CA ILE A 197 15.69 26.15 5.54
C ILE A 197 15.68 25.76 7.01
N CYS A 198 15.78 24.47 7.30
CA CYS A 198 16.11 23.95 8.62
C CYS A 198 17.41 23.14 8.51
N ARG A 199 18.50 23.71 9.03
CA ARG A 199 19.81 23.08 8.93
C ARG A 199 19.86 21.78 9.73
N ASN A 200 20.38 20.73 9.12
CA ASN A 200 20.58 19.45 9.79
C ASN A 200 21.77 19.55 10.77
N GLN A 201 21.57 19.11 12.01
CA GLN A 201 22.60 19.19 13.06
C GLN A 201 23.47 17.93 13.14
N GLY A 202 23.23 16.92 12.28
CA GLY A 202 24.02 15.68 12.20
C GLY A 202 23.78 14.69 13.34
N ASN A 203 22.93 15.03 14.30
CA ASN A 203 22.56 14.21 15.45
C ASN A 203 21.09 13.74 15.37
N GLY A 204 20.44 13.92 14.21
CA GLY A 204 19.03 13.61 13.96
C GLY A 204 18.03 14.67 14.45
N THR A 205 18.49 15.87 14.79
CA THR A 205 17.65 17.06 14.99
C THR A 205 17.95 18.13 13.95
N PHE A 206 17.04 19.09 13.80
CA PHE A 206 17.19 20.22 12.87
C PHE A 206 17.18 21.55 13.62
N ALA A 207 17.89 22.54 13.09
CA ALA A 207 17.80 23.91 13.55
C ALA A 207 16.38 24.48 13.31
N PRO A 208 15.97 25.51 14.08
CA PRO A 208 14.68 26.18 13.85
C PRO A 208 14.51 26.67 12.41
N VAL A 209 13.26 26.78 11.96
CA VAL A 209 12.89 27.29 10.63
C VAL A 209 13.49 28.67 10.38
N GLN A 210 14.24 28.82 9.28
CA GLN A 210 14.83 30.10 8.86
C GLN A 210 14.27 30.50 7.49
N PRO A 211 13.59 31.66 7.36
CA PRO A 211 13.16 32.15 6.05
C PRO A 211 14.38 32.58 5.23
N VAL A 212 14.45 32.16 3.98
CA VAL A 212 15.59 32.45 3.09
C VAL A 212 15.19 33.11 1.78
N LEU A 213 13.94 32.98 1.36
CA LEU A 213 13.43 33.56 0.11
C LEU A 213 11.95 33.92 0.27
N ASN A 214 11.58 35.13 -0.13
CA ASN A 214 10.18 35.62 -0.17
C ASN A 214 9.69 35.63 -1.63
N ASP A 215 9.65 34.44 -2.23
CA ASP A 215 9.17 34.14 -3.57
C ASP A 215 8.96 32.61 -3.64
N LEU A 216 8.50 32.09 -4.78
CA LEU A 216 8.30 30.66 -5.02
C LEU A 216 7.25 30.02 -4.09
N CYS A 217 6.36 30.83 -3.51
CA CYS A 217 5.35 30.44 -2.53
C CYS A 217 3.95 30.93 -2.94
N ALA A 218 2.90 30.41 -2.30
CA ALA A 218 1.52 30.70 -2.70
C ALA A 218 1.17 32.19 -2.55
N ASN A 219 1.57 32.81 -1.44
CA ASN A 219 1.32 34.21 -1.13
C ASN A 219 2.52 35.12 -1.47
N ALA A 220 3.60 34.55 -2.00
CA ALA A 220 4.77 35.28 -2.49
C ALA A 220 5.17 34.75 -3.87
N GLY A 221 4.72 35.47 -4.91
CA GLY A 221 4.90 35.08 -6.31
C GLY A 221 3.76 34.26 -6.92
N GLY A 222 2.75 33.86 -6.14
CA GLY A 222 1.53 33.21 -6.66
C GLY A 222 1.71 31.73 -7.04
N TRP A 223 2.66 31.03 -6.44
CA TRP A 223 3.04 29.67 -6.82
C TRP A 223 2.06 28.62 -6.29
N ARG A 224 1.49 27.81 -7.19
CA ARG A 224 0.45 26.82 -6.88
C ARG A 224 0.98 25.41 -7.15
N ILE A 225 0.64 24.45 -6.31
CA ILE A 225 1.04 23.04 -6.51
C ILE A 225 0.51 22.51 -7.85
N ALA A 226 -0.72 22.88 -8.23
CA ALA A 226 -1.37 22.42 -9.45
C ALA A 226 -0.75 22.95 -10.75
N ASP A 227 0.00 24.05 -10.69
CA ASP A 227 0.45 24.78 -11.90
C ASP A 227 1.98 24.90 -11.98
N HIS A 228 2.63 25.05 -10.81
CA HIS A 228 4.00 25.54 -10.69
C HIS A 228 4.90 24.57 -9.90
N PRO A 229 5.46 23.55 -10.58
CA PRO A 229 6.46 22.67 -10.00
C PRO A 229 7.68 23.45 -9.52
N ARG A 230 8.22 23.03 -8.38
CA ARG A 230 9.45 23.55 -7.79
C ARG A 230 10.30 22.38 -7.35
N CYS A 231 11.61 22.49 -7.51
CA CYS A 231 12.55 21.53 -7.00
C CYS A 231 13.81 22.23 -6.49
N VAL A 232 14.71 21.44 -5.92
CA VAL A 232 16.04 21.86 -5.53
C VAL A 232 17.06 20.96 -6.20
N ALA A 233 18.16 21.52 -6.67
CA ALA A 233 19.21 20.79 -7.39
C ALA A 233 20.48 21.62 -7.41
N ASP A 234 21.65 20.97 -7.47
CA ASP A 234 22.92 21.67 -7.73
C ASP A 234 22.98 22.13 -9.20
N LEU A 235 22.91 23.45 -9.42
CA LEU A 235 22.95 24.07 -10.75
C LEU A 235 24.33 24.66 -11.07
N THR A 236 25.21 24.82 -10.08
CA THR A 236 26.52 25.46 -10.23
C THR A 236 27.70 24.47 -10.20
N GLY A 237 27.44 23.26 -9.74
CA GLY A 237 28.39 22.15 -9.61
C GLY A 237 29.25 22.24 -8.34
N ASP A 238 28.85 23.04 -7.36
CA ASP A 238 29.57 23.18 -6.09
C ASP A 238 29.16 22.12 -5.05
N GLY A 239 28.19 21.26 -5.39
CA GLY A 239 27.67 20.18 -4.56
C GLY A 239 26.48 20.57 -3.69
N LYS A 240 26.04 21.83 -3.72
CA LYS A 240 24.97 22.37 -2.87
C LYS A 240 23.73 22.65 -3.69
N ALA A 241 22.57 22.41 -3.11
CA ALA A 241 21.33 22.61 -3.84
C ALA A 241 20.97 24.11 -3.96
N ASP A 242 20.68 24.52 -5.19
CA ASP A 242 20.00 25.76 -5.55
C ASP A 242 18.48 25.52 -5.59
N ILE A 243 17.68 26.59 -5.63
CA ILE A 243 16.24 26.51 -5.79
C ILE A 243 15.86 26.85 -7.23
N ILE A 244 14.96 26.05 -7.82
CA ILE A 244 14.44 26.26 -9.17
C ILE A 244 12.93 26.02 -9.23
N GLY A 245 12.22 26.88 -9.96
CA GLY A 245 10.77 26.82 -10.12
C GLY A 245 10.33 27.05 -11.55
N PHE A 246 9.31 26.32 -11.98
CA PHE A 246 8.64 26.47 -13.27
C PHE A 246 7.36 27.30 -13.10
N GLY A 247 7.45 28.61 -13.29
CA GLY A 247 6.36 29.57 -13.06
C GLY A 247 5.50 29.82 -14.29
N ASP A 248 4.76 30.92 -14.29
CA ASP A 248 3.89 31.27 -15.43
C ASP A 248 4.70 31.64 -16.68
N ALA A 249 5.61 32.60 -16.54
CA ALA A 249 6.36 33.17 -17.66
C ALA A 249 7.59 32.34 -18.07
N GLY A 250 7.99 31.36 -17.26
CA GLY A 250 9.13 30.49 -17.53
C GLY A 250 9.81 29.97 -16.26
N VAL A 251 11.11 29.68 -16.35
CA VAL A 251 11.89 29.09 -15.25
C VAL A 251 12.59 30.17 -14.44
N LEU A 252 12.44 30.11 -13.12
CA LEU A 252 13.12 30.96 -12.15
C LEU A 252 14.14 30.15 -11.36
N VAL A 253 15.30 30.76 -11.08
CA VAL A 253 16.34 30.20 -10.22
C VAL A 253 16.67 31.19 -9.12
N SER A 254 16.82 30.67 -7.91
CA SER A 254 17.35 31.37 -6.75
C SER A 254 18.61 30.64 -6.32
N TRP A 255 19.77 31.25 -6.57
CA TRP A 255 21.07 30.66 -6.30
C TRP A 255 21.40 30.64 -4.82
N ASN A 256 22.03 29.56 -4.40
CA ASN A 256 22.60 29.41 -3.07
C ASN A 256 23.98 30.09 -3.00
N ASP A 257 24.24 30.88 -1.96
CA ASP A 257 25.55 31.49 -1.70
C ASP A 257 26.61 30.49 -1.19
N GLY A 258 26.17 29.25 -0.99
CA GLY A 258 26.95 28.13 -0.54
C GLY A 258 26.95 27.92 0.97
N ASN A 259 26.15 28.67 1.73
CA ASN A 259 25.95 28.51 3.17
C ASN A 259 24.45 28.38 3.52
N GLY A 260 23.61 28.07 2.53
CA GLY A 260 22.16 27.97 2.68
C GLY A 260 21.45 29.33 2.74
N ASN A 261 22.10 30.42 2.33
CA ASN A 261 21.40 31.67 2.03
C ASN A 261 21.15 31.75 0.52
N PHE A 262 20.06 32.40 0.14
CA PHE A 262 19.60 32.44 -1.24
C PHE A 262 19.47 33.86 -1.75
N GLY A 263 19.89 34.08 -3.00
CA GLY A 263 19.65 35.34 -3.71
C GLY A 263 18.17 35.52 -4.09
N PRO A 264 17.80 36.63 -4.74
CA PRO A 264 16.46 36.77 -5.30
C PRO A 264 16.21 35.71 -6.39
N ALA A 265 14.93 35.37 -6.63
CA ALA A 265 14.55 34.53 -7.75
C ALA A 265 14.69 35.30 -9.08
N ASN A 266 15.46 34.75 -10.02
CA ASN A 266 15.74 35.35 -11.31
C ASN A 266 15.19 34.48 -12.43
N LYS A 267 14.51 35.07 -13.40
CA LYS A 267 14.05 34.34 -14.58
C LYS A 267 15.24 34.02 -15.48
N VAL A 268 15.46 32.72 -15.73
CA VAL A 268 16.61 32.22 -16.51
C VAL A 268 16.22 31.66 -17.88
N ILE A 269 14.96 31.24 -18.06
CA ILE A 269 14.44 30.69 -19.32
C ILE A 269 13.00 31.15 -19.54
N ASP A 270 12.68 31.63 -20.75
CA ASP A 270 11.32 32.04 -21.18
C ASP A 270 10.50 30.87 -21.75
N SER A 271 10.55 29.72 -21.09
CA SER A 271 9.83 28.51 -21.45
C SER A 271 9.63 27.59 -20.24
N PHE A 272 9.02 26.42 -20.46
CA PHE A 272 8.62 25.46 -19.43
C PHE A 272 7.57 26.00 -18.43
N GLY A 273 6.99 27.17 -18.71
CA GLY A 273 5.97 27.82 -17.90
C GLY A 273 4.55 27.67 -18.45
N THR A 274 3.55 28.01 -17.64
CA THR A 274 2.13 27.86 -17.99
C THR A 274 1.74 28.73 -19.19
N ALA A 275 2.37 29.90 -19.35
CA ALA A 275 2.16 30.80 -20.48
C ALA A 275 2.63 30.19 -21.81
N GLN A 276 3.58 29.25 -21.76
CA GLN A 276 4.01 28.44 -22.90
C GLN A 276 3.28 27.09 -22.97
N ALA A 277 2.06 27.02 -22.41
CA ALA A 277 1.18 25.85 -22.40
C ALA A 277 1.67 24.62 -21.61
N TRP A 278 2.72 24.75 -20.79
CA TRP A 278 3.12 23.68 -19.88
C TRP A 278 2.08 23.49 -18.77
N ARG A 279 1.81 22.24 -18.39
CA ARG A 279 0.75 21.88 -17.43
C ARG A 279 1.21 20.70 -16.59
N VAL A 280 0.94 20.71 -15.30
CA VAL A 280 1.42 19.67 -14.36
C VAL A 280 0.77 18.32 -14.65
N ASP A 281 -0.50 18.30 -15.04
CA ASP A 281 -1.28 17.10 -15.35
C ASP A 281 -0.92 16.44 -16.69
N LYS A 282 -0.09 17.09 -17.52
CA LYS A 282 0.33 16.58 -18.85
C LYS A 282 1.83 16.45 -19.01
N HIS A 283 2.56 17.46 -18.50
CA HIS A 283 3.92 17.76 -18.88
C HIS A 283 4.87 17.68 -17.66
N PRO A 284 5.38 16.47 -17.33
CA PRO A 284 6.35 16.33 -16.26
C PRO A 284 7.64 17.07 -16.62
N ARG A 285 8.21 17.75 -15.62
CA ARG A 285 9.40 18.62 -15.73
C ARG A 285 10.38 18.24 -14.63
N TYR A 286 11.65 18.15 -14.99
CA TYR A 286 12.71 17.67 -14.13
C TYR A 286 13.97 18.51 -14.28
N VAL A 287 14.85 18.35 -13.29
CA VAL A 287 16.23 18.80 -13.34
C VAL A 287 17.14 17.59 -13.15
N ALA A 288 18.06 17.36 -14.09
CA ALA A 288 18.97 16.22 -14.08
C ALA A 288 20.27 16.55 -14.82
N ASP A 289 21.39 15.91 -14.46
CA ASP A 289 22.66 16.07 -15.18
C ASP A 289 22.63 15.26 -16.47
N LEU A 290 22.51 15.95 -17.62
CA LEU A 290 22.52 15.32 -18.94
C LEU A 290 23.89 15.30 -19.60
N THR A 291 24.89 15.94 -18.98
CA THR A 291 26.19 16.20 -19.63
C THR A 291 27.38 15.64 -18.84
N GLY A 292 27.13 14.94 -17.73
CA GLY A 292 28.15 14.39 -16.84
C GLY A 292 28.96 15.46 -16.10
N LYS A 293 28.46 16.69 -16.07
CA LYS A 293 29.13 17.85 -15.45
C LYS A 293 28.74 18.06 -14.00
N LYS A 294 27.87 17.20 -13.46
CA LYS A 294 27.31 17.21 -12.10
C LYS A 294 26.50 18.46 -11.81
N ARG A 295 25.80 18.97 -12.83
CA ARG A 295 24.97 20.17 -12.78
C ARG A 295 23.63 19.86 -13.41
N GLY A 296 22.56 20.37 -12.80
CA GLY A 296 21.22 20.16 -13.31
C GLY A 296 20.96 20.88 -14.62
N ASP A 297 20.59 20.14 -15.66
CA ASP A 297 19.96 20.61 -16.89
C ASP A 297 18.43 20.53 -16.76
N ILE A 298 17.70 21.41 -17.45
CA ILE A 298 16.23 21.42 -17.43
C ILE A 298 15.71 20.45 -18.49
N VAL A 299 14.80 19.56 -18.10
CA VAL A 299 14.16 18.59 -18.99
C VAL A 299 12.65 18.66 -18.82
N GLY A 300 11.91 18.79 -19.92
CA GLY A 300 10.45 18.76 -19.93
C GLY A 300 9.92 17.82 -21.00
N PHE A 301 8.96 16.99 -20.62
CA PHE A 301 8.20 16.14 -21.55
C PHE A 301 6.96 16.92 -22.02
N GLY A 302 7.07 17.61 -23.16
CA GLY A 302 5.99 18.43 -23.72
C GLY A 302 5.06 17.66 -24.66
N ASP A 303 4.23 18.37 -25.43
CA ASP A 303 3.32 17.73 -26.40
C ASP A 303 4.09 16.96 -27.49
N ALA A 304 4.98 17.64 -28.20
CA ALA A 304 5.73 17.08 -29.33
C ALA A 304 6.87 16.12 -28.93
N GLY A 305 7.23 16.05 -27.64
CA GLY A 305 8.29 15.18 -27.13
C GLY A 305 9.16 15.83 -26.06
N VAL A 306 10.38 15.32 -25.89
CA VAL A 306 11.31 15.75 -24.84
C VAL A 306 12.07 17.00 -25.26
N ARG A 307 11.97 18.02 -24.42
CA ARG A 307 12.62 19.32 -24.59
C ARG A 307 13.63 19.56 -23.48
N VAL A 308 14.78 20.11 -23.84
CA VAL A 308 15.90 20.33 -22.93
C VAL A 308 16.43 21.75 -23.05
N SER A 309 16.82 22.31 -21.91
CA SER A 309 17.60 23.54 -21.82
C SER A 309 18.85 23.24 -21.00
N TYR A 310 20.01 23.30 -21.65
CA TYR A 310 21.30 22.90 -21.07
C TYR A 310 21.88 23.99 -20.19
N ASN A 311 22.40 23.60 -19.04
CA ASN A 311 23.04 24.50 -18.09
C ASN A 311 24.45 24.90 -18.58
N ASN A 312 24.74 26.20 -18.55
CA ASN A 312 26.04 26.75 -18.95
C ASN A 312 27.14 26.47 -17.92
N GLY A 313 26.76 26.17 -16.69
CA GLY A 313 27.66 25.81 -15.61
C GLY A 313 27.52 26.65 -14.34
N ASP A 314 26.68 27.67 -14.37
CA ASP A 314 26.48 28.67 -13.33
C ASP A 314 24.99 28.84 -12.99
N GLY A 315 24.14 27.91 -13.43
CA GLY A 315 22.68 28.02 -13.29
C GLY A 315 22.03 29.00 -14.26
N THR A 316 22.76 29.53 -15.24
CA THR A 316 22.18 30.06 -16.47
C THR A 316 22.04 28.96 -17.52
N PHE A 317 21.12 29.12 -18.47
CA PHE A 317 20.78 28.05 -19.39
C PHE A 317 20.75 28.50 -20.86
N GLN A 318 21.01 27.55 -21.75
CA GLN A 318 20.85 27.71 -23.19
C GLN A 318 19.36 27.70 -23.58
N PRO A 319 18.96 28.30 -24.72
CA PRO A 319 17.59 28.19 -25.20
C PRO A 319 17.12 26.74 -25.32
N GLU A 320 15.84 26.54 -25.03
CA GLU A 320 15.12 25.27 -25.19
C GLU A 320 15.33 24.65 -26.58
N LYS A 321 15.50 23.32 -26.61
CA LYS A 321 15.52 22.52 -27.83
C LYS A 321 14.69 21.26 -27.68
N LEU A 322 13.95 20.89 -28.72
CA LEU A 322 13.40 19.54 -28.85
C LEU A 322 14.56 18.59 -29.16
N VAL A 323 14.82 17.65 -28.25
CA VAL A 323 15.95 16.69 -28.39
C VAL A 323 15.48 15.30 -28.79
N LEU A 324 14.21 14.98 -28.56
CA LEU A 324 13.62 13.69 -28.90
C LEU A 324 12.13 13.82 -29.20
N ALA A 325 11.70 13.44 -30.40
CA ALA A 325 10.30 13.45 -30.82
C ALA A 325 9.55 12.18 -30.36
N ASN A 326 9.56 11.94 -29.05
CA ASN A 326 8.84 10.86 -28.37
C ASN A 326 8.64 11.23 -26.88
N PHE A 327 7.98 10.37 -26.10
CA PHE A 327 7.66 10.57 -24.68
C PHE A 327 6.75 11.78 -24.38
N GLY A 328 6.19 12.41 -25.41
CA GLY A 328 5.25 13.52 -25.33
C GLY A 328 3.80 13.12 -25.52
N VAL A 329 2.90 14.07 -25.28
CA VAL A 329 1.44 13.87 -25.37
C VAL A 329 1.02 13.44 -26.77
N ASP A 330 1.63 14.01 -27.81
CA ASP A 330 1.32 13.68 -29.22
C ASP A 330 1.67 12.23 -29.57
N GLN A 331 2.52 11.57 -28.77
CA GLN A 331 2.85 10.15 -28.92
C GLN A 331 2.05 9.25 -27.97
N GLY A 332 1.01 9.78 -27.31
CA GLY A 332 0.09 9.01 -26.45
C GLY A 332 0.52 8.91 -24.98
N TRP A 333 1.58 9.63 -24.56
CA TRP A 333 2.01 9.63 -23.16
C TRP A 333 1.10 10.54 -22.31
N SER A 334 0.66 10.05 -21.16
CA SER A 334 -0.30 10.74 -20.28
C SER A 334 0.02 10.49 -18.82
N LEU A 335 -0.30 11.43 -17.94
CA LEU A 335 -0.27 11.22 -16.50
C LEU A 335 -1.70 10.93 -15.99
N PRO A 336 -1.85 10.14 -14.92
CA PRO A 336 -0.81 9.38 -14.20
C PRO A 336 -0.42 8.04 -14.85
N GLN A 337 -1.00 7.65 -15.99
CA GLN A 337 -0.86 6.28 -16.54
C GLN A 337 0.57 5.94 -16.98
N HIS A 338 1.31 6.91 -17.52
CA HIS A 338 2.61 6.72 -18.13
C HIS A 338 3.69 7.54 -17.43
N GLN A 339 4.32 6.92 -16.44
CA GLN A 339 5.41 7.53 -15.69
C GLN A 339 6.68 7.62 -16.54
N ARG A 340 7.41 8.73 -16.39
CA ARG A 340 8.64 9.03 -17.13
C ARG A 340 9.69 9.51 -16.15
N PHE A 341 10.92 9.06 -16.33
CA PHE A 341 12.00 9.33 -15.40
C PHE A 341 13.31 9.61 -16.12
N LEU A 342 14.21 10.24 -15.36
CA LEU A 342 15.58 10.50 -15.75
C LEU A 342 16.50 9.82 -14.75
N ALA A 343 17.36 8.94 -15.24
CA ALA A 343 18.35 8.23 -14.46
C ALA A 343 19.49 7.76 -15.37
N ASP A 344 20.73 7.76 -14.87
CA ASP A 344 21.84 7.12 -15.57
C ASP A 344 21.65 5.59 -15.56
N MET A 345 21.49 5.01 -16.74
CA MET A 345 21.35 3.58 -16.99
C MET A 345 22.61 2.98 -17.62
N THR A 346 23.59 3.81 -18.00
CA THR A 346 24.79 3.38 -18.73
C THR A 346 26.09 3.54 -17.92
N GLY A 347 26.03 4.22 -16.79
CA GLY A 347 27.15 4.48 -15.89
C GLY A 347 28.07 5.59 -16.37
N ASP A 348 27.69 6.38 -17.37
CA ASP A 348 28.50 7.45 -17.94
C ASP A 348 28.36 8.79 -17.19
N GLY A 349 27.43 8.87 -16.24
CA GLY A 349 27.12 10.07 -15.46
C GLY A 349 26.16 11.03 -16.14
N CYS A 350 25.59 10.66 -17.28
CA CYS A 350 24.62 11.44 -18.02
C CYS A 350 23.26 10.74 -17.91
N ALA A 351 22.23 11.43 -17.42
CA ALA A 351 20.93 10.81 -17.24
C ALA A 351 20.31 10.43 -18.60
N ASP A 352 19.82 9.19 -18.66
CA ASP A 352 19.03 8.63 -19.75
C ASP A 352 17.54 8.88 -19.53
N ILE A 353 16.74 8.69 -20.57
CA ILE A 353 15.27 8.76 -20.48
C ILE A 353 14.71 7.35 -20.42
N ILE A 354 13.79 7.13 -19.50
CA ILE A 354 13.00 5.92 -19.43
C ILE A 354 11.52 6.25 -19.17
N GLY A 355 10.63 5.52 -19.84
CA GLY A 355 9.19 5.69 -19.66
C GLY A 355 8.44 4.36 -19.68
N PHE A 356 7.44 4.25 -18.80
CA PHE A 356 6.49 3.15 -18.75
C PHE A 356 5.30 3.50 -19.66
N GLY A 357 5.32 2.99 -20.88
CA GLY A 357 4.25 3.18 -21.85
C GLY A 357 3.14 2.15 -21.68
N GLY A 358 2.12 2.25 -22.54
CA GLY A 358 0.98 1.34 -22.52
C GLY A 358 1.32 -0.11 -22.87
N GLU A 359 2.27 -0.31 -23.78
CA GLU A 359 2.64 -1.64 -24.31
C GLU A 359 4.03 -2.12 -23.89
N ALA A 360 4.90 -1.19 -23.48
CA ALA A 360 6.26 -1.51 -23.11
C ALA A 360 6.90 -0.44 -22.22
N VAL A 361 7.99 -0.82 -21.57
CA VAL A 361 8.98 0.13 -21.07
C VAL A 361 9.90 0.50 -22.21
N TYR A 362 10.08 1.80 -22.41
CA TYR A 362 10.91 2.39 -23.45
C TYR A 362 12.06 3.17 -22.83
N VAL A 363 13.24 3.05 -23.44
CA VAL A 363 14.45 3.77 -23.05
C VAL A 363 15.01 4.54 -24.23
N SER A 364 15.57 5.71 -23.95
CA SER A 364 16.40 6.45 -24.89
C SER A 364 17.69 6.84 -24.19
N PHE A 365 18.81 6.32 -24.70
CA PHE A 365 20.13 6.50 -24.10
C PHE A 365 20.71 7.86 -24.46
N ASN A 366 21.34 8.51 -23.50
CA ASN A 366 22.11 9.72 -23.68
C ASN A 366 23.44 9.40 -24.40
N ASP A 367 23.91 10.28 -25.27
CA ASP A 367 25.18 10.15 -26.01
C ASP A 367 26.41 10.65 -25.24
N GLY A 368 26.23 10.98 -23.96
CA GLY A 368 27.23 11.57 -23.08
C GLY A 368 27.37 13.09 -23.21
N LYS A 369 26.53 13.74 -24.03
CA LYS A 369 26.56 15.18 -24.30
C LYS A 369 25.18 15.82 -24.27
N GLY A 370 24.14 15.07 -23.88
CA GLY A 370 22.75 15.50 -23.86
C GLY A 370 21.96 15.15 -25.13
N GLY A 371 22.62 14.61 -26.17
CA GLY A 371 21.91 14.01 -27.29
C GLY A 371 21.30 12.67 -26.89
N PHE A 372 20.21 12.27 -27.53
CA PHE A 372 19.50 11.03 -27.20
C PHE A 372 19.42 10.09 -28.40
N SER A 373 19.59 8.80 -28.15
CA SER A 373 19.46 7.74 -29.15
C SER A 373 18.01 7.63 -29.66
N PRO A 374 17.77 6.90 -30.76
CA PRO A 374 16.42 6.43 -31.04
C PRO A 374 15.84 5.64 -29.86
N VAL A 375 14.53 5.72 -29.67
CA VAL A 375 13.80 5.02 -28.60
C VAL A 375 13.90 3.51 -28.81
N LYS A 376 14.23 2.79 -27.74
CA LYS A 376 14.31 1.33 -27.70
C LYS A 376 13.27 0.78 -26.73
N ARG A 377 12.56 -0.26 -27.17
CA ARG A 377 11.71 -1.08 -26.30
C ARG A 377 12.61 -2.02 -25.50
N ILE A 378 12.45 -2.07 -24.17
CA ILE A 378 13.28 -2.92 -23.31
C ILE A 378 12.52 -4.10 -22.68
N THR A 379 11.24 -3.95 -22.35
CA THR A 379 10.40 -5.05 -21.84
C THR A 379 8.92 -4.73 -22.01
N SER A 380 8.05 -5.74 -22.13
CA SER A 380 6.58 -5.62 -22.03
C SER A 380 6.05 -5.62 -20.60
N GLU A 381 6.91 -5.89 -19.61
CA GLU A 381 6.53 -5.83 -18.19
C GLU A 381 6.50 -4.39 -17.66
N PHE A 382 5.89 -4.15 -16.49
CA PHE A 382 5.73 -2.81 -15.88
C PHE A 382 4.87 -1.83 -16.68
N THR A 383 4.04 -2.32 -17.61
CA THR A 383 3.21 -1.52 -18.52
C THR A 383 1.78 -1.40 -18.02
N SER A 384 1.05 -0.35 -18.42
CA SER A 384 -0.28 0.05 -17.88
C SER A 384 -1.45 -0.95 -18.07
N THR A 385 -1.16 -2.23 -18.27
CA THR A 385 -2.08 -3.37 -18.14
C THR A 385 -2.61 -3.51 -16.71
N ASP A 386 -3.65 -4.33 -16.50
CA ASP A 386 -4.27 -4.58 -15.17
C ASP A 386 -3.26 -4.94 -14.07
N ALA A 387 -2.15 -5.59 -14.43
CA ALA A 387 -1.10 -5.99 -13.50
C ALA A 387 -0.28 -4.81 -12.94
N TRP A 388 -0.25 -3.68 -13.65
CA TRP A 388 0.44 -2.45 -13.26
C TRP A 388 -0.47 -1.21 -13.35
N ALA A 389 -1.78 -1.40 -13.26
CA ALA A 389 -2.75 -0.32 -13.33
C ALA A 389 -2.45 0.75 -12.27
N TRP A 390 -2.45 2.02 -12.70
CA TRP A 390 -2.02 3.14 -11.88
C TRP A 390 -2.88 3.34 -10.63
N ASP A 391 -4.13 2.88 -10.61
CA ASP A 391 -5.01 2.94 -9.44
C ASP A 391 -4.63 1.90 -8.37
N LYS A 392 -3.90 0.84 -8.76
CA LYS A 392 -3.56 -0.29 -7.88
C LYS A 392 -2.05 -0.41 -7.60
N THR A 393 -1.16 0.12 -8.45
CA THR A 393 0.30 -0.15 -8.39
C THR A 393 1.25 0.94 -8.96
N PRO A 394 1.07 2.27 -8.80
CA PRO A 394 2.04 3.25 -9.25
C PRO A 394 3.09 3.49 -8.16
N VAL A 395 3.87 2.49 -7.80
CA VAL A 395 5.18 2.77 -7.20
C VAL A 395 6.20 1.99 -8.00
N VAL A 396 6.75 2.66 -9.00
CA VAL A 396 7.93 2.20 -9.69
C VAL A 396 9.04 3.18 -9.41
N TRP A 397 10.13 2.68 -8.84
CA TRP A 397 11.32 3.47 -8.56
C TRP A 397 12.48 3.06 -9.44
N TYR A 398 13.33 4.05 -9.67
CA TYR A 398 14.67 3.85 -10.19
C TYR A 398 15.65 4.01 -9.06
N CYS A 399 16.58 3.07 -8.96
CA CYS A 399 17.63 3.14 -7.97
C CYS A 399 18.82 2.33 -8.44
N SER A 400 19.96 2.46 -7.75
CA SER A 400 21.02 1.48 -7.85
C SER A 400 20.82 0.45 -6.73
N LEU A 401 20.26 -0.71 -7.05
CA LEU A 401 20.10 -1.81 -6.08
C LEU A 401 21.46 -2.32 -5.58
N CYS A 402 22.47 -2.27 -6.45
CA CYS A 402 23.87 -2.53 -6.13
C CYS A 402 24.78 -1.71 -7.07
N PRO A 403 25.90 -1.12 -6.60
CA PRO A 403 26.72 -0.15 -7.36
C PRO A 403 27.62 -0.81 -8.40
N ILE A 404 27.74 -2.13 -8.34
CA ILE A 404 28.49 -2.93 -9.30
C ILE A 404 27.41 -3.64 -10.13
N PRO A 405 27.45 -3.59 -11.48
CA PRO A 405 26.80 -4.63 -12.26
C PRO A 405 27.17 -5.95 -11.61
N LEU A 406 26.22 -6.87 -11.40
CA LEU A 406 26.67 -8.23 -11.05
C LEU A 406 27.61 -8.60 -12.19
N ALA A 407 28.90 -8.73 -11.88
CA ALA A 407 29.85 -9.22 -12.83
C ALA A 407 29.33 -10.59 -13.19
N ASP A 408 28.79 -10.70 -14.39
CA ASP A 408 29.06 -11.90 -15.13
C ASP A 408 30.58 -12.10 -15.04
N PRO A 409 31.09 -13.23 -14.54
CA PRO A 409 32.53 -13.52 -14.48
C PRO A 409 33.24 -13.47 -15.85
N SER A 410 32.54 -13.06 -16.91
CA SER A 410 32.99 -13.14 -18.29
C SER A 410 33.04 -11.85 -19.12
N ILE A 411 33.64 -10.73 -18.67
CA ILE A 411 34.41 -9.80 -19.58
C ILE A 411 35.13 -8.63 -18.84
N PRO A 412 36.28 -8.12 -19.37
CA PRO A 412 37.29 -7.31 -18.67
C PRO A 412 37.16 -5.77 -18.78
N LEU A 413 37.86 -5.09 -17.86
CA LEU A 413 37.88 -3.65 -17.51
C LEU A 413 38.31 -2.62 -18.59
N HIS A 414 38.40 -2.96 -19.88
CA HIS A 414 39.09 -2.08 -20.86
C HIS A 414 38.23 -1.01 -21.57
N LEU A 415 36.92 -0.93 -21.33
CA LEU A 415 36.08 0.11 -21.98
C LEU A 415 36.07 1.48 -21.28
N MET A 416 36.87 1.70 -20.22
CA MET A 416 36.99 3.02 -19.59
C MET A 416 38.11 3.86 -20.23
N GLY A 417 37.73 4.66 -21.23
CA GLY A 417 38.62 5.61 -21.90
C GLY A 417 39.03 6.83 -21.05
N ASN A 418 40.27 7.27 -21.27
CA ASN A 418 40.91 8.54 -20.90
C ASN A 418 41.36 8.78 -19.43
N LYS A 419 42.59 8.30 -19.12
CA LYS A 419 43.41 8.83 -18.02
C LYS A 419 44.11 10.15 -18.43
N LYS A 420 43.73 11.26 -17.81
CA LYS A 420 44.57 12.46 -17.75
C LYS A 420 45.87 12.14 -16.97
N LYS A 421 47.01 12.62 -17.49
CA LYS A 421 48.35 12.47 -16.89
C LYS A 421 48.39 13.10 -15.49
N VAL A 422 48.54 12.28 -14.47
CA VAL A 422 49.02 12.68 -13.14
C VAL A 422 50.51 12.34 -13.06
N LYS A 423 51.35 13.31 -12.69
CA LYS A 423 52.78 13.09 -12.45
C LYS A 423 52.95 12.24 -11.19
N SER A 424 53.64 11.10 -11.29
CA SER A 424 53.87 10.20 -10.16
C SER A 424 55.30 10.29 -9.62
N ASP A 425 55.40 10.41 -8.30
CA ASP A 425 56.63 10.38 -7.50
C ASP A 425 57.36 9.02 -7.57
N LYS A 426 58.69 9.08 -7.47
CA LYS A 426 59.66 7.97 -7.68
C LYS A 426 59.64 6.83 -6.64
N LYS A 427 58.61 6.68 -5.79
CA LYS A 427 58.62 5.69 -4.69
C LYS A 427 57.78 4.42 -4.94
N SER A 428 57.13 4.28 -6.11
CA SER A 428 56.20 3.16 -6.41
C SER A 428 56.74 2.07 -7.36
N GLU A 429 58.02 2.10 -7.74
CA GLU A 429 58.54 1.23 -8.82
C GLU A 429 58.91 -0.20 -8.42
N SER A 430 59.06 -0.51 -7.12
CA SER A 430 59.38 -1.85 -6.61
C SER A 430 58.16 -2.77 -6.55
N ASN A 431 57.00 -2.26 -6.10
CA ASN A 431 55.80 -3.07 -5.88
C ASN A 431 55.23 -3.71 -7.17
N LEU A 432 55.44 -3.05 -8.32
CA LEU A 432 54.83 -3.47 -9.59
C LEU A 432 55.35 -4.81 -10.14
N VAL A 433 56.59 -5.18 -9.81
CA VAL A 433 57.18 -6.46 -10.26
C VAL A 433 56.71 -7.59 -9.35
N ASP A 434 56.63 -7.31 -8.04
CA ASP A 434 56.12 -8.26 -7.04
C ASP A 434 54.62 -8.55 -7.26
N ASP A 435 53.82 -7.53 -7.59
CA ASP A 435 52.39 -7.68 -7.92
C ASP A 435 52.17 -8.51 -9.20
N ALA A 436 52.95 -8.26 -10.26
CA ALA A 436 52.88 -9.01 -11.52
C ALA A 436 53.35 -10.47 -11.35
N MET A 437 54.37 -10.71 -10.51
CA MET A 437 54.80 -12.06 -10.14
C MET A 437 53.69 -12.80 -9.38
N ALA A 438 53.02 -12.15 -8.44
CA ALA A 438 51.90 -12.73 -7.69
C ALA A 438 50.72 -13.09 -8.61
N GLY A 439 50.37 -12.23 -9.57
CA GLY A 439 49.32 -12.48 -10.56
C GLY A 439 49.62 -13.69 -11.45
N VAL A 440 50.84 -13.78 -11.99
CA VAL A 440 51.24 -14.91 -12.85
C VAL A 440 51.34 -16.23 -12.06
N HIS A 441 51.82 -16.20 -10.81
CA HIS A 441 51.85 -17.38 -9.95
C HIS A 441 50.45 -17.89 -9.58
N LEU A 442 49.50 -16.97 -9.33
CA LEU A 442 48.10 -17.33 -9.10
C LEU A 442 47.52 -18.04 -10.33
N ILE A 443 47.77 -17.51 -11.53
CA ILE A 443 47.28 -18.08 -12.79
C ILE A 443 47.93 -19.44 -13.08
N LEU A 444 49.23 -19.61 -12.81
CA LEU A 444 49.90 -20.92 -12.91
C LEU A 444 49.34 -21.94 -11.91
N GLY A 445 48.92 -21.49 -10.71
CA GLY A 445 48.23 -22.33 -9.74
C GLY A 445 46.88 -22.83 -10.27
N VAL A 446 46.12 -21.95 -10.95
CA VAL A 446 44.85 -22.31 -11.61
C VAL A 446 45.09 -23.23 -12.82
N ALA A 447 46.11 -22.96 -13.62
CA ALA A 447 46.43 -23.74 -14.83
C ALA A 447 46.95 -25.16 -14.54
N ASN A 448 47.59 -25.38 -13.39
CA ASN A 448 48.14 -26.68 -12.97
C ASN A 448 47.14 -27.54 -12.16
N GLY A 449 45.94 -27.02 -11.86
CA GLY A 449 44.81 -27.76 -11.32
C GLY A 449 44.77 -27.91 -9.78
N ALA A 450 43.66 -27.48 -9.18
CA ALA A 450 43.14 -28.11 -7.97
C ALA A 450 42.42 -29.42 -8.37
N PRO A 451 42.27 -30.42 -7.47
CA PRO A 451 41.61 -31.69 -7.82
C PRO A 451 40.18 -31.41 -8.33
N GLY A 452 39.94 -31.68 -9.63
CA GLY A 452 38.64 -31.49 -10.29
C GLY A 452 38.56 -30.38 -11.33
N ILE A 453 39.58 -29.51 -11.46
CA ILE A 453 39.65 -28.51 -12.55
C ILE A 453 40.56 -29.07 -13.65
N GLY A 454 40.02 -29.34 -14.83
CA GLY A 454 40.78 -29.82 -15.99
C GLY A 454 41.82 -28.80 -16.46
N VAL A 455 42.96 -29.27 -16.97
CA VAL A 455 44.05 -28.41 -17.50
C VAL A 455 43.52 -27.53 -18.62
N VAL A 456 43.64 -26.21 -18.47
CA VAL A 456 43.23 -25.24 -19.50
C VAL A 456 44.25 -25.23 -20.64
N PRO A 457 43.89 -25.62 -21.88
CA PRO A 457 44.81 -25.63 -23.02
C PRO A 457 45.40 -24.23 -23.29
N PHE A 458 46.66 -24.15 -23.75
CA PHE A 458 47.39 -22.90 -24.09
C PHE A 458 47.70 -21.92 -22.95
N LEU A 459 47.01 -22.03 -21.79
CA LEU A 459 47.21 -21.16 -20.64
C LEU A 459 48.55 -21.40 -19.93
N GLN A 460 48.92 -22.66 -19.72
CA GLN A 460 50.16 -23.03 -19.05
C GLN A 460 51.42 -22.59 -19.83
N PRO A 461 51.55 -22.82 -21.16
CA PRO A 461 52.66 -22.29 -21.94
C PRO A 461 52.75 -20.76 -21.92
N ALA A 462 51.62 -20.05 -21.99
CA ALA A 462 51.58 -18.59 -21.99
C ALA A 462 52.02 -18.00 -20.63
N ALA A 463 51.52 -18.56 -19.53
CA ALA A 463 51.88 -18.12 -18.19
C ALA A 463 53.35 -18.41 -17.85
N GLN A 464 53.87 -19.57 -18.26
CA GLN A 464 55.29 -19.92 -18.06
C GLN A 464 56.23 -19.00 -18.85
N THR A 465 55.86 -18.65 -20.09
CA THR A 465 56.62 -17.73 -20.94
C THR A 465 56.65 -16.33 -20.32
N THR A 466 55.51 -15.86 -19.82
CA THR A 466 55.36 -14.55 -19.15
C THR A 466 56.20 -14.47 -17.87
N LEU A 467 56.20 -15.53 -17.06
CA LEU A 467 57.05 -15.61 -15.87
C LEU A 467 58.53 -15.48 -16.23
N SER A 468 58.97 -16.14 -17.31
CA SER A 468 60.36 -16.06 -17.75
C SER A 468 60.75 -14.68 -18.30
N ILE A 469 59.81 -13.95 -18.89
CA ILE A 469 59.99 -12.55 -19.27
C ILE A 469 60.20 -11.68 -18.01
N ILE A 470 59.37 -11.85 -16.98
CA ILE A 470 59.46 -11.06 -15.74
C ILE A 470 60.84 -11.26 -15.07
N GLN A 471 61.27 -12.51 -14.91
CA GLN A 471 62.59 -12.85 -14.33
C GLN A 471 63.76 -12.28 -15.16
N ALA A 472 63.61 -12.19 -16.48
CA ALA A 472 64.62 -11.59 -17.34
C ALA A 472 64.68 -10.06 -17.17
N ILE A 473 63.55 -9.39 -16.96
CA ILE A 473 63.44 -7.92 -16.84
C ILE A 473 64.12 -7.39 -15.59
N GLU A 474 64.13 -8.14 -14.48
CA GLU A 474 64.81 -7.72 -13.25
C GLU A 474 66.30 -7.45 -13.45
N ARG A 475 66.93 -8.19 -14.38
CA ARG A 475 68.35 -8.09 -14.71
C ARG A 475 68.65 -7.06 -15.80
N VAL A 476 67.62 -6.44 -16.39
CA VAL A 476 67.75 -5.45 -17.46
C VAL A 476 67.89 -4.04 -16.86
N LYS A 477 68.93 -3.31 -17.29
CA LYS A 477 69.23 -1.96 -16.78
C LYS A 477 68.59 -0.82 -17.60
N ASP A 478 68.21 -1.05 -18.86
CA ASP A 478 67.70 -0.02 -19.79
C ASP A 478 66.35 -0.42 -20.42
N ASN A 479 65.48 0.53 -20.78
CA ASN A 479 64.12 0.31 -21.34
C ASN A 479 63.21 -0.58 -20.47
N LYS A 480 63.42 -0.55 -19.14
CA LYS A 480 62.68 -1.35 -18.16
C LYS A 480 61.19 -1.01 -18.13
N ALA A 481 60.82 0.25 -18.38
CA ALA A 481 59.42 0.70 -18.41
C ALA A 481 58.63 0.07 -19.57
N ASP A 482 59.19 0.05 -20.78
CA ASP A 482 58.52 -0.53 -21.95
C ASP A 482 58.38 -2.05 -21.83
N LEU A 483 59.40 -2.71 -21.24
CA LEU A 483 59.34 -4.15 -20.96
C LEU A 483 58.35 -4.49 -19.84
N LYS A 484 58.23 -3.64 -18.80
CA LYS A 484 57.19 -3.76 -17.77
C LYS A 484 55.78 -3.61 -18.34
N GLN A 485 55.61 -2.76 -19.36
CA GLN A 485 54.32 -2.61 -20.02
C GLN A 485 53.97 -3.86 -20.84
N ILE A 486 54.92 -4.48 -21.53
CA ILE A 486 54.69 -5.76 -22.22
C ILE A 486 54.24 -6.86 -21.25
N VAL A 487 54.76 -6.90 -20.01
CA VAL A 487 54.31 -7.84 -18.98
C VAL A 487 52.83 -7.61 -18.62
N LYS A 488 52.40 -6.36 -18.49
CA LYS A 488 50.98 -6.03 -18.23
C LYS A 488 50.09 -6.43 -19.40
N ASP A 489 50.55 -6.15 -20.61
CA ASP A 489 49.83 -6.49 -21.84
C ASP A 489 49.71 -8.04 -21.94
N ALA A 490 50.73 -8.79 -21.51
CA ALA A 490 50.71 -10.26 -21.50
C ALA A 490 49.80 -10.84 -20.39
N GLU A 491 49.77 -10.22 -19.21
CA GLU A 491 48.91 -10.61 -18.10
C GLU A 491 47.42 -10.41 -18.44
N ALA A 492 47.06 -9.23 -18.97
CA ALA A 492 45.69 -8.93 -19.40
C ALA A 492 45.18 -9.94 -20.43
N LEU A 493 46.08 -10.36 -21.32
CA LEU A 493 45.76 -11.28 -22.39
C LEU A 493 45.62 -12.74 -21.90
N ILE A 494 46.42 -13.17 -20.93
CA ILE A 494 46.25 -14.48 -20.27
C ILE A 494 44.89 -14.56 -19.56
N LEU A 495 44.46 -13.46 -18.93
CA LEU A 495 43.12 -13.34 -18.34
C LEU A 495 41.99 -13.46 -19.38
N VAL A 496 42.16 -12.85 -20.55
CA VAL A 496 41.21 -12.94 -21.66
C VAL A 496 41.06 -14.38 -22.17
N ILE A 497 42.16 -15.12 -22.28
CA ILE A 497 42.14 -16.55 -22.67
C ILE A 497 41.41 -17.39 -21.64
N TYR A 498 41.70 -17.20 -20.35
CA TYR A 498 41.05 -17.92 -19.27
C TYR A 498 39.54 -17.70 -19.23
N ASN A 499 39.10 -16.44 -19.36
CA ASN A 499 37.67 -16.10 -19.37
C ASN A 499 36.94 -16.68 -20.60
N ALA A 500 37.60 -16.69 -21.76
CA ALA A 500 37.05 -17.29 -22.98
C ALA A 500 36.94 -18.83 -22.90
N TYR A 501 37.77 -19.48 -22.08
CA TYR A 501 37.64 -20.91 -21.80
C TYR A 501 36.52 -21.20 -20.80
N GLU A 502 36.40 -20.41 -19.73
CA GLU A 502 35.37 -20.60 -18.71
C GLU A 502 33.95 -20.40 -19.25
N THR A 503 33.78 -19.53 -20.24
CA THR A 503 32.50 -19.27 -20.92
C THR A 503 32.15 -20.29 -22.00
N ALA A 504 33.06 -21.19 -22.35
CA ALA A 504 32.80 -22.17 -23.41
C ALA A 504 31.83 -23.25 -22.90
N GLU A 505 30.71 -23.44 -23.61
CA GLU A 505 29.72 -24.49 -23.30
C GLU A 505 30.33 -25.90 -23.31
N ASP A 506 31.23 -26.17 -24.27
CA ASP A 506 31.99 -27.43 -24.34
C ASP A 506 33.49 -27.18 -24.13
N LYS A 507 33.91 -27.29 -22.87
CA LYS A 507 35.32 -27.18 -22.47
C LYS A 507 36.23 -28.23 -23.14
N LYS A 508 35.70 -29.36 -23.64
CA LYS A 508 36.50 -30.40 -24.33
C LYS A 508 36.71 -30.11 -25.81
N ALA A 509 35.80 -29.37 -26.45
CA ALA A 509 35.90 -28.97 -27.85
C ALA A 509 36.56 -27.60 -28.05
N TRP A 510 36.97 -26.94 -26.97
CA TRP A 510 37.65 -25.65 -26.97
C TRP A 510 39.18 -25.82 -27.03
N PRO A 511 39.91 -24.96 -27.79
CA PRO A 511 39.42 -23.89 -28.66
C PRO A 511 39.01 -24.41 -30.05
N GLY A 512 38.06 -23.74 -30.72
CA GLY A 512 37.76 -24.03 -32.13
C GLY A 512 38.92 -23.69 -33.07
N LYS A 513 39.01 -24.30 -34.26
CA LYS A 513 40.14 -24.18 -35.21
C LYS A 513 40.56 -22.75 -35.61
N GLY A 514 39.64 -21.78 -35.55
CA GLY A 514 39.95 -20.36 -35.81
C GLY A 514 40.58 -19.67 -34.59
N LEU A 515 40.10 -20.02 -33.41
CA LEU A 515 40.59 -19.52 -32.13
C LEU A 515 41.96 -20.14 -31.79
N GLU A 516 42.16 -21.43 -32.10
CA GLU A 516 43.43 -22.15 -31.95
C GLU A 516 44.58 -21.46 -32.69
N ARG A 517 44.40 -21.11 -33.97
CA ARG A 517 45.40 -20.37 -34.76
C ARG A 517 45.75 -19.01 -34.16
N SER A 518 44.75 -18.33 -33.58
CA SER A 518 44.95 -17.03 -32.93
C SER A 518 45.78 -17.19 -31.64
N LEU A 519 45.50 -18.23 -30.85
CA LEU A 519 46.26 -18.58 -29.64
C LEU A 519 47.70 -19.00 -29.94
N GLU A 520 47.94 -19.75 -31.01
CA GLU A 520 49.29 -20.14 -31.44
C GLU A 520 50.14 -18.94 -31.89
N SER A 521 49.55 -18.05 -32.69
CA SER A 521 50.18 -16.80 -33.14
C SER A 521 50.62 -15.94 -31.95
N LEU A 522 49.75 -15.89 -30.94
CA LEU A 522 49.99 -15.15 -29.72
C LEU A 522 51.14 -15.74 -28.87
N ILE A 523 51.13 -17.05 -28.62
CA ILE A 523 52.20 -17.72 -27.86
C ILE A 523 53.55 -17.54 -28.57
N SER A 524 53.56 -17.63 -29.90
CA SER A 524 54.75 -17.37 -30.72
C SER A 524 55.32 -15.96 -30.49
N THR A 525 54.45 -14.96 -30.37
CA THR A 525 54.83 -13.57 -30.08
C THR A 525 55.43 -13.42 -28.68
N LEU A 526 54.80 -14.00 -27.66
CA LEU A 526 55.35 -14.01 -26.29
C LEU A 526 56.75 -14.65 -26.22
N GLN A 527 56.97 -15.75 -26.93
CA GLN A 527 58.29 -16.40 -27.00
C GLN A 527 59.36 -15.56 -27.72
N LYS A 528 58.97 -14.71 -28.69
CA LYS A 528 59.89 -13.75 -29.32
C LYS A 528 60.29 -12.65 -28.33
N VAL A 529 59.35 -12.14 -27.55
CA VAL A 529 59.58 -11.17 -26.47
C VAL A 529 60.52 -11.74 -25.41
N GLU A 530 60.26 -12.97 -24.96
CA GLU A 530 61.10 -13.67 -23.98
C GLU A 530 62.56 -13.80 -24.45
N ARG A 531 62.77 -14.20 -25.70
CA ARG A 531 64.12 -14.28 -26.29
C ARG A 531 64.81 -12.93 -26.32
N LEU A 532 64.09 -11.83 -26.58
CA LEU A 532 64.64 -10.48 -26.53
C LEU A 532 65.03 -10.08 -25.11
N ALA A 533 64.15 -10.29 -24.13
CA ALA A 533 64.37 -9.97 -22.72
C ALA A 533 65.59 -10.72 -22.16
N LYS A 534 65.70 -12.02 -22.41
CA LYS A 534 66.84 -12.86 -21.98
C LYS A 534 68.17 -12.45 -22.62
N ARG A 535 68.17 -12.08 -23.91
CA ARG A 535 69.38 -11.55 -24.57
C ARG A 535 69.85 -10.25 -23.95
N ARG A 536 68.92 -9.36 -23.58
CA ARG A 536 69.26 -8.09 -22.93
C ARG A 536 69.82 -8.25 -21.52
N ALA A 537 69.25 -9.16 -20.74
CA ALA A 537 69.73 -9.47 -19.39
C ALA A 537 71.21 -9.91 -19.35
N LYS A 538 71.76 -10.43 -20.47
CA LYS A 538 73.14 -10.93 -20.57
C LYS A 538 74.15 -9.93 -21.17
N ARG A 539 73.76 -8.70 -21.53
CA ARG A 539 74.64 -7.77 -22.27
C ARG A 539 75.52 -6.89 -21.37
N GLY A 540 76.80 -6.80 -21.73
CA GLY A 540 77.77 -5.85 -21.15
C GLY A 540 77.61 -4.41 -21.63
N VAL A 541 78.38 -3.47 -21.05
CA VAL A 541 78.23 -2.01 -21.21
C VAL A 541 78.34 -1.53 -22.68
N ILE A 542 79.28 -2.06 -23.45
CA ILE A 542 79.60 -1.57 -24.81
C ILE A 542 78.51 -1.93 -25.84
N GLY A 543 77.88 -3.10 -25.72
CA GLY A 543 76.80 -3.52 -26.62
C GLY A 543 75.48 -2.75 -26.44
N ARG A 544 75.31 -2.06 -25.29
CA ARG A 544 74.09 -1.30 -24.96
C ARG A 544 74.01 0.02 -25.73
N PHE A 545 75.14 0.68 -25.97
CA PHE A 545 75.20 1.98 -26.65
C PHE A 545 74.83 1.90 -28.14
N PHE A 546 75.30 0.87 -28.85
CA PHE A 546 75.06 0.74 -30.30
C PHE A 546 73.69 0.20 -30.71
N THR A 547 72.93 -0.43 -29.79
CA THR A 547 71.71 -1.16 -30.16
C THR A 547 70.41 -0.61 -29.56
N SER A 548 70.48 0.31 -28.59
CA SER A 548 69.34 0.89 -27.85
C SER A 548 68.17 1.39 -28.73
N ILE A 549 68.47 2.06 -29.86
CA ILE A 549 67.46 2.62 -30.76
C ILE A 549 66.75 1.52 -31.57
N VAL A 550 67.51 0.55 -32.12
CA VAL A 550 66.98 -0.62 -32.83
C VAL A 550 66.10 -1.46 -31.88
N ASP A 551 66.51 -1.52 -30.63
CA ASP A 551 65.89 -2.28 -29.56
C ASP A 551 64.57 -1.64 -29.07
N THR A 552 64.43 -0.32 -29.14
CA THR A 552 63.18 0.39 -28.81
C THR A 552 62.14 0.20 -29.91
N LYS A 553 62.57 0.21 -31.18
CA LYS A 553 61.69 -0.06 -32.33
C LYS A 553 61.12 -1.49 -32.26
N LYS A 554 61.98 -2.49 -32.03
CA LYS A 554 61.54 -3.90 -31.86
C LYS A 554 60.57 -4.12 -30.71
N ILE A 555 60.70 -3.38 -29.61
CA ILE A 555 59.74 -3.45 -28.50
C ILE A 555 58.37 -2.91 -28.93
N LYS A 556 58.34 -1.79 -29.65
CA LYS A 556 57.08 -1.25 -30.18
C LYS A 556 56.44 -2.19 -31.19
N ASP A 557 57.24 -2.81 -32.06
CA ASP A 557 56.75 -3.80 -33.03
C ASP A 557 56.12 -4.99 -32.31
N TYR A 558 56.75 -5.53 -31.26
CA TYR A 558 56.14 -6.62 -30.47
C TYR A 558 54.89 -6.24 -29.68
N ARG A 559 54.79 -4.98 -29.24
CA ARG A 559 53.56 -4.48 -28.59
C ARG A 559 52.43 -4.41 -29.61
N HIS A 560 52.71 -3.90 -30.81
CA HIS A 560 51.75 -3.90 -31.90
C HIS A 560 51.30 -5.32 -32.30
N ASP A 561 52.24 -6.27 -32.40
CA ASP A 561 51.93 -7.68 -32.67
C ASP A 561 51.06 -8.30 -31.56
N MET A 562 51.27 -7.93 -30.28
CA MET A 562 50.44 -8.39 -29.16
C MET A 562 49.05 -7.78 -29.17
N ASP A 563 48.93 -6.48 -29.42
CA ASP A 563 47.63 -5.79 -29.52
C ASP A 563 46.81 -6.40 -30.68
N GLN A 564 47.44 -6.62 -31.84
CA GLN A 564 46.78 -7.24 -32.99
C GLN A 564 46.32 -8.68 -32.69
N ALA A 565 47.12 -9.47 -31.97
CA ALA A 565 46.75 -10.82 -31.57
C ALA A 565 45.59 -10.83 -30.56
N GLN A 566 45.54 -9.85 -29.65
CA GLN A 566 44.45 -9.66 -28.70
C GLN A 566 43.14 -9.29 -29.41
N ASP A 567 43.20 -8.36 -30.36
CA ASP A 567 42.04 -7.93 -31.15
C ASP A 567 41.47 -9.08 -31.98
N GLN A 568 42.34 -9.84 -32.66
CA GLN A 568 41.94 -11.00 -33.45
C GLN A 568 41.29 -12.10 -32.60
N PHE A 569 41.82 -12.35 -31.40
CA PHE A 569 41.25 -13.31 -30.46
C PHE A 569 39.87 -12.86 -29.98
N THR A 570 39.72 -11.58 -29.64
CA THR A 570 38.47 -10.99 -29.14
C THR A 570 37.36 -11.06 -30.20
N VAL A 571 37.67 -10.66 -31.44
CA VAL A 571 36.72 -10.72 -32.57
C VAL A 571 36.31 -12.16 -32.88
N SER A 572 37.27 -13.10 -32.89
CA SER A 572 37.00 -14.51 -33.17
C SER A 572 36.14 -15.16 -32.08
N SER A 573 36.31 -14.75 -30.81
CA SER A 573 35.49 -15.19 -29.70
C SER A 573 34.04 -14.66 -29.80
N GLN A 574 33.88 -13.36 -30.11
CA GLN A 574 32.55 -12.71 -30.23
C GLN A 574 31.71 -13.23 -31.40
N LEU A 575 32.33 -13.55 -32.55
CA LEU A 575 31.62 -14.10 -33.71
C LEU A 575 30.91 -15.43 -33.39
N LYS A 576 31.48 -16.25 -32.50
CA LYS A 576 30.87 -17.52 -32.10
C LYS A 576 29.65 -17.32 -31.18
N ALA A 577 29.67 -16.30 -30.34
CA ALA A 577 28.54 -15.93 -29.49
C ALA A 577 27.34 -15.42 -30.32
N ASN A 578 27.58 -14.65 -31.37
CA ASN A 578 26.52 -14.12 -32.23
C ASN A 578 25.83 -15.20 -33.08
N GLU A 579 26.51 -16.30 -33.41
CA GLU A 579 25.93 -17.45 -34.13
C GLU A 579 24.87 -18.19 -33.28
N LEU A 580 25.02 -18.18 -31.95
CA LEU A 580 24.03 -18.74 -31.01
C LEU A 580 22.81 -17.82 -30.86
N LEU A 581 23.03 -16.50 -30.87
CA LEU A 581 21.97 -15.50 -30.74
C LEU A 581 20.96 -15.57 -31.90
N LEU A 582 21.45 -15.78 -33.13
CA LEU A 582 20.61 -15.99 -34.31
C LEU A 582 19.75 -17.27 -34.25
N ARG A 583 20.21 -18.32 -33.54
CA ARG A 583 19.39 -19.53 -33.31
C ARG A 583 18.30 -19.30 -32.27
N ILE A 584 18.57 -18.47 -31.27
CA ILE A 584 17.60 -18.11 -30.22
C ILE A 584 16.50 -17.21 -30.78
N GLU A 585 16.84 -16.25 -31.65
CA GLU A 585 15.86 -15.40 -32.34
C GLU A 585 14.84 -16.22 -33.14
N GLY A 586 15.29 -17.25 -33.88
CA GLY A 586 14.38 -18.14 -34.62
C GLY A 586 13.43 -18.96 -33.72
N HIS A 587 13.82 -19.26 -32.49
CA HIS A 587 12.95 -19.95 -31.52
C HIS A 587 11.96 -18.98 -30.83
N LEU A 588 12.31 -17.71 -30.67
CA LEU A 588 11.44 -16.68 -30.10
C LEU A 588 10.29 -16.32 -31.05
N GLU A 589 10.53 -16.24 -32.36
CA GLU A 589 9.48 -15.95 -33.35
C GLU A 589 8.37 -17.01 -33.35
N ALA A 590 8.73 -18.29 -33.18
CA ALA A 590 7.76 -19.38 -33.06
C ALA A 590 6.93 -19.29 -31.77
N ALA A 591 7.52 -18.84 -30.66
CA ALA A 591 6.82 -18.67 -29.38
C ALA A 591 5.81 -17.51 -29.42
N VAL A 592 6.15 -16.40 -30.08
CA VAL A 592 5.24 -15.26 -30.28
C VAL A 592 3.97 -15.68 -31.03
N HIS A 593 4.11 -16.57 -32.02
CA HIS A 593 2.96 -17.03 -32.80
C HIS A 593 1.99 -17.91 -31.99
N ILE A 594 2.49 -18.66 -31.00
CA ILE A 594 1.68 -19.46 -30.06
C ILE A 594 0.97 -18.57 -29.03
N ASP A 595 1.64 -17.52 -28.57
CA ASP A 595 1.08 -16.57 -27.61
C ASP A 595 -0.11 -15.79 -28.20
N GLN A 596 -0.01 -15.38 -29.47
CA GLN A 596 -1.10 -14.72 -30.20
C GLN A 596 -2.35 -15.60 -30.33
N GLN A 597 -2.18 -16.90 -30.60
CA GLN A 597 -3.32 -17.84 -30.66
C GLN A 597 -3.97 -18.04 -29.29
N THR A 598 -3.17 -18.04 -28.24
CA THR A 598 -3.65 -18.21 -26.86
C THR A 598 -4.43 -16.98 -26.40
N GLU A 599 -3.97 -15.77 -26.75
CA GLU A 599 -4.69 -14.52 -26.42
C GLU A 599 -6.00 -14.37 -27.20
N GLN A 600 -6.06 -14.86 -28.44
CA GLN A 600 -7.31 -14.86 -29.21
C GLN A 600 -8.36 -15.79 -28.58
N ALA A 601 -7.96 -16.99 -28.14
CA ALA A 601 -8.86 -17.91 -27.43
C ALA A 601 -9.37 -17.35 -26.09
N LYS A 602 -8.51 -16.62 -25.35
CA LYS A 602 -8.94 -15.96 -24.10
C LYS A 602 -9.94 -14.84 -24.34
N LYS A 603 -9.80 -14.06 -25.42
CA LYS A 603 -10.78 -13.01 -25.77
C LYS A 603 -12.16 -13.58 -26.04
N GLU A 604 -12.24 -14.69 -26.78
CA GLU A 604 -13.50 -15.39 -27.05
C GLU A 604 -14.14 -15.91 -25.75
N GLU A 605 -13.35 -16.46 -24.83
CA GLU A 605 -13.83 -16.91 -23.52
C GLU A 605 -14.33 -15.75 -22.63
N VAL A 606 -13.69 -14.58 -22.69
CA VAL A 606 -14.11 -13.38 -21.96
C VAL A 606 -15.43 -12.82 -22.52
N GLU A 607 -15.58 -12.79 -23.84
CA GLU A 607 -16.83 -12.36 -24.49
C GLU A 607 -18.00 -13.29 -24.12
N GLU A 608 -17.78 -14.61 -24.09
CA GLU A 608 -18.79 -15.58 -23.66
C GLU A 608 -19.17 -15.39 -22.17
N LYS A 609 -18.18 -15.18 -21.29
CA LYS A 609 -18.44 -14.91 -19.87
C LYS A 609 -19.18 -13.59 -19.65
N GLN A 610 -18.89 -12.56 -20.45
CA GLN A 610 -19.58 -11.28 -20.36
C GLN A 610 -21.05 -11.40 -20.82
N ALA A 611 -21.30 -12.18 -21.88
CA ALA A 611 -22.68 -12.46 -22.32
C ALA A 611 -23.47 -13.22 -21.24
N ASN A 612 -22.87 -14.21 -20.59
CA ASN A 612 -23.49 -14.94 -19.49
C ASN A 612 -23.74 -14.04 -18.27
N LEU A 613 -22.82 -13.14 -17.93
CA LEU A 613 -23.01 -12.19 -16.83
C LEU A 613 -24.20 -11.25 -17.08
N ASN A 614 -24.33 -10.73 -18.30
CA ASN A 614 -25.43 -9.86 -18.66
C ASN A 614 -26.80 -10.57 -18.53
N GLN A 615 -26.89 -11.84 -18.93
CA GLN A 615 -28.10 -12.65 -18.76
C GLN A 615 -28.44 -12.89 -17.28
N ILE A 616 -27.43 -13.12 -16.43
CA ILE A 616 -27.62 -13.27 -14.98
C ILE A 616 -28.12 -11.97 -14.35
N GLU A 617 -27.59 -10.81 -14.77
CA GLU A 617 -28.05 -9.52 -14.28
C GLU A 617 -29.50 -9.20 -14.67
N GLU A 618 -29.92 -9.54 -15.88
CA GLU A 618 -31.31 -9.39 -16.31
C GLU A 618 -32.25 -10.31 -15.53
N ALA A 619 -31.90 -11.59 -15.38
CA ALA A 619 -32.68 -12.54 -14.57
C ALA A 619 -32.79 -12.09 -13.11
N LYS A 620 -31.74 -11.47 -12.55
CA LYS A 620 -31.76 -10.92 -11.20
C LYS A 620 -32.69 -9.71 -11.08
N LYS A 621 -32.71 -8.81 -12.08
CA LYS A 621 -33.65 -7.67 -12.11
C LYS A 621 -35.11 -8.13 -12.15
N GLU A 622 -35.41 -9.18 -12.91
CA GLU A 622 -36.76 -9.76 -12.97
C GLU A 622 -37.17 -10.42 -11.65
N ALA A 623 -36.25 -11.13 -11.00
CA ALA A 623 -36.47 -11.73 -9.69
C ALA A 623 -36.71 -10.64 -8.61
N ASP A 624 -35.91 -9.57 -8.60
CA ASP A 624 -36.06 -8.45 -7.66
C ASP A 624 -37.38 -7.71 -7.89
N ALA A 625 -37.82 -7.54 -9.14
CA ALA A 625 -39.11 -6.94 -9.47
C ALA A 625 -40.29 -7.80 -8.97
N THR A 626 -40.17 -9.12 -9.10
CA THR A 626 -41.18 -10.08 -8.62
C THR A 626 -41.27 -10.08 -7.09
N ALA A 627 -40.12 -10.12 -6.41
CA ALA A 627 -40.05 -10.04 -4.95
C ALA A 627 -40.64 -8.72 -4.43
N LYS A 628 -40.40 -7.60 -5.12
CA LYS A 628 -40.98 -6.30 -4.76
C LYS A 628 -42.52 -6.29 -4.89
N GLN A 629 -43.06 -6.92 -5.93
CA GLN A 629 -44.52 -7.06 -6.09
C GLN A 629 -45.14 -7.97 -5.01
N GLU A 630 -44.49 -9.07 -4.65
CA GLU A 630 -44.97 -9.95 -3.57
C GLU A 630 -44.92 -9.25 -2.21
N THR A 631 -43.86 -8.50 -1.93
CA THR A 631 -43.73 -7.72 -0.69
C THR A 631 -44.84 -6.68 -0.59
N GLN A 632 -45.15 -5.97 -1.69
CA GLN A 632 -46.23 -4.99 -1.73
C GLN A 632 -47.62 -5.62 -1.52
N LYS A 633 -47.85 -6.83 -2.05
CA LYS A 633 -49.08 -7.60 -1.80
C LYS A 633 -49.20 -8.00 -0.32
N LEU A 634 -48.11 -8.45 0.28
CA LEU A 634 -48.07 -8.84 1.70
C LEU A 634 -48.29 -7.63 2.61
N GLU A 635 -47.67 -6.49 2.34
CA GLU A 635 -47.89 -5.24 3.08
C GLU A 635 -49.36 -4.81 3.04
N THR A 636 -49.98 -4.84 1.85
CA THR A 636 -51.42 -4.53 1.69
C THR A 636 -52.29 -5.49 2.51
N GLN A 637 -51.94 -6.78 2.52
CA GLN A 637 -52.68 -7.79 3.28
C GLN A 637 -52.53 -7.61 4.80
N ILE A 638 -51.34 -7.20 5.25
CA ILE A 638 -51.07 -6.87 6.65
C ILE A 638 -51.93 -5.67 7.07
N ASP A 639 -52.01 -4.61 6.27
CA ASP A 639 -52.83 -3.43 6.58
C ASP A 639 -54.32 -3.79 6.69
N VAL A 640 -54.85 -4.59 5.76
CA VAL A 640 -56.24 -5.08 5.81
C VAL A 640 -56.48 -5.91 7.09
N ASN A 641 -55.54 -6.78 7.45
CA ASN A 641 -55.65 -7.60 8.66
C ASN A 641 -55.57 -6.76 9.94
N GLN A 642 -54.71 -5.74 9.97
CA GLN A 642 -54.61 -4.81 11.09
C GLN A 642 -55.89 -3.99 11.24
N GLU A 643 -56.52 -3.55 10.14
CA GLU A 643 -57.79 -2.83 10.19
C GLU A 643 -58.92 -3.73 10.70
N LYS A 644 -58.97 -5.00 10.27
CA LYS A 644 -59.92 -5.98 10.78
C LYS A 644 -59.74 -6.21 12.28
N LEU A 645 -58.51 -6.35 12.75
CA LEU A 645 -58.19 -6.52 14.17
C LEU A 645 -58.61 -5.29 14.99
N ARG A 646 -58.42 -4.07 14.47
CA ARG A 646 -58.88 -2.83 15.11
C ARG A 646 -60.41 -2.79 15.25
N ARG A 647 -61.15 -3.21 14.22
CA ARG A 647 -62.63 -3.29 14.27
C ARG A 647 -63.10 -4.34 15.27
N GLU A 648 -62.47 -5.50 15.33
CA GLU A 648 -62.78 -6.55 16.31
C GLU A 648 -62.47 -6.09 17.74
N ALA A 649 -61.36 -5.38 17.97
CA ALA A 649 -61.04 -4.80 19.26
C ALA A 649 -62.05 -3.73 19.69
N GLN A 650 -62.53 -2.91 18.76
CA GLN A 650 -63.57 -1.91 19.03
C GLN A 650 -64.90 -2.56 19.41
N LEU A 651 -65.33 -3.58 18.67
CA LEU A 651 -66.53 -4.37 18.99
C LEU A 651 -66.41 -5.08 20.35
N ALA A 652 -65.22 -5.60 20.69
CA ALA A 652 -64.98 -6.22 21.99
C ALA A 652 -65.13 -5.20 23.14
N LYS A 653 -64.62 -3.98 22.94
CA LYS A 653 -64.77 -2.88 23.92
C LYS A 653 -66.22 -2.46 24.09
N GLU A 654 -66.98 -2.34 23.00
CA GLU A 654 -68.41 -2.03 23.04
C GLU A 654 -69.19 -3.10 23.81
N ARG A 655 -68.90 -4.39 23.57
CA ARG A 655 -69.49 -5.50 24.33
C ARG A 655 -69.12 -5.47 25.80
N GLU A 656 -67.88 -5.12 26.14
CA GLU A 656 -67.45 -4.98 27.52
C GLU A 656 -68.20 -3.85 28.24
N ASP A 657 -68.40 -2.72 27.57
CA ASP A 657 -69.17 -1.60 28.09
C ASP A 657 -70.66 -1.94 28.25
N GLU A 658 -71.25 -2.70 27.32
CA GLU A 658 -72.61 -3.25 27.45
C GLU A 658 -72.74 -4.21 28.64
N ILE A 659 -71.77 -5.12 28.83
CA ILE A 659 -71.76 -6.03 29.98
C ILE A 659 -71.67 -5.24 31.30
N LYS A 660 -70.84 -4.20 31.36
CA LYS A 660 -70.75 -3.33 32.56
C LYS A 660 -72.07 -2.61 32.84
N ARG A 661 -72.78 -2.12 31.82
CA ARG A 661 -74.11 -1.51 31.98
C ARG A 661 -75.13 -2.53 32.49
N ALA A 662 -75.19 -3.70 31.87
CA ALA A 662 -76.09 -4.78 32.29
C ALA A 662 -75.81 -5.26 33.73
N GLN A 663 -74.54 -5.34 34.12
CA GLN A 663 -74.15 -5.66 35.51
C GLN A 663 -74.63 -4.60 36.50
N LYS A 664 -74.50 -3.32 36.13
CA LYS A 664 -75.00 -2.21 36.96
C LYS A 664 -76.52 -2.24 37.10
N GLU A 665 -77.25 -2.44 36.01
CA GLU A 665 -78.71 -2.58 36.03
C GLU A 665 -79.15 -3.79 36.88
N LEU A 666 -78.43 -4.91 36.80
CA LEU A 666 -78.69 -6.09 37.63
C LEU A 666 -78.46 -5.82 39.13
N GLU A 667 -77.42 -5.07 39.48
CA GLU A 667 -77.19 -4.67 40.87
C GLU A 667 -78.27 -3.72 41.40
N GLU A 668 -78.70 -2.76 40.58
CA GLU A 668 -79.80 -1.84 40.91
C GLU A 668 -81.11 -2.61 41.11
N ALA A 669 -81.44 -3.55 40.22
CA ALA A 669 -82.62 -4.41 40.34
C ALA A 669 -82.58 -5.31 41.60
N LYS A 670 -81.41 -5.90 41.93
CA LYS A 670 -81.23 -6.67 43.17
C LYS A 670 -81.39 -5.80 44.42
N ALA A 671 -80.89 -4.57 44.38
CA ALA A 671 -81.05 -3.62 45.49
C ALA A 671 -82.52 -3.22 45.67
N GLU A 672 -83.26 -3.05 44.57
CA GLU A 672 -84.69 -2.72 44.59
C GLU A 672 -85.54 -3.91 45.07
N GLU A 673 -85.24 -5.13 44.63
CA GLU A 673 -85.87 -6.36 45.14
C GLU A 673 -85.62 -6.53 46.64
N LYS A 674 -84.39 -6.27 47.11
CA LYS A 674 -84.07 -6.31 48.54
C LYS A 674 -84.89 -5.28 49.32
N ARG A 675 -85.00 -4.04 48.83
CA ARG A 675 -85.84 -2.99 49.44
C ARG A 675 -87.32 -3.39 49.48
N ALA A 676 -87.83 -3.98 48.40
CA ALA A 676 -89.22 -4.46 48.34
C ALA A 676 -89.47 -5.62 49.32
N THR A 677 -88.48 -6.48 49.53
CA THR A 677 -88.57 -7.60 50.49
C THR A 677 -88.54 -7.07 51.93
N GLU A 678 -87.63 -6.14 52.24
CA GLU A 678 -87.57 -5.46 53.54
C GLU A 678 -88.87 -4.70 53.84
N GLN A 679 -89.48 -4.09 52.82
CA GLN A 679 -90.76 -3.40 52.95
C GLN A 679 -91.94 -4.35 53.16
N ARG A 680 -91.96 -5.51 52.49
CA ARG A 680 -92.96 -6.57 52.75
C ARG A 680 -92.84 -7.13 54.16
N GLU A 681 -91.63 -7.35 54.66
CA GLU A 681 -91.40 -7.78 56.03
C GLU A 681 -91.86 -6.70 57.04
N ALA A 682 -91.63 -5.42 56.74
CA ALA A 682 -92.12 -4.32 57.56
C ALA A 682 -93.66 -4.24 57.57
N ASP A 683 -94.31 -4.41 56.42
CA ASP A 683 -95.76 -4.42 56.28
C ASP A 683 -96.40 -5.63 56.97
N GLU A 684 -95.81 -6.83 56.88
CA GLU A 684 -96.25 -8.01 57.63
C GLU A 684 -96.13 -7.79 59.15
N LYS A 685 -95.05 -7.15 59.60
CA LYS A 685 -94.86 -6.81 61.01
C LYS A 685 -95.89 -5.79 61.50
N TYR A 686 -96.25 -4.82 60.65
CA TYR A 686 -97.30 -3.84 60.91
C TYR A 686 -98.70 -4.47 60.94
N GLU A 687 -99.01 -5.36 59.99
CA GLU A 687 -100.25 -6.14 59.95
C GLU A 687 -100.39 -7.08 61.16
N ALA A 688 -99.29 -7.71 61.61
CA ALA A 688 -99.26 -8.51 62.82
C ALA A 688 -99.57 -7.67 64.07
N GLN A 689 -98.98 -6.47 64.18
CA GLN A 689 -99.31 -5.52 65.26
C GLN A 689 -100.77 -5.06 65.19
N LEU A 690 -101.32 -4.86 64.00
CA LEU A 690 -102.72 -4.50 63.81
C LEU A 690 -103.67 -5.64 64.19
N ARG A 691 -103.32 -6.91 63.91
CA ARG A 691 -104.07 -8.08 64.38
C ARG A 691 -104.05 -8.18 65.89
N GLU A 692 -102.90 -7.99 66.53
CA GLU A 692 -102.79 -8.01 68.00
C GLU A 692 -103.64 -6.89 68.64
N LEU A 693 -103.66 -5.69 68.04
CA LEU A 693 -104.53 -4.58 68.45
C LEU A 693 -106.02 -4.88 68.25
N ARG A 694 -106.39 -5.52 67.12
CA ARG A 694 -107.77 -5.94 66.84
C ARG A 694 -108.22 -7.03 67.81
N GLU A 695 -107.38 -8.01 68.11
CA GLU A 695 -107.65 -9.05 69.12
C GLU A 695 -107.78 -8.46 70.52
N ARG A 696 -106.94 -7.49 70.90
CA ARG A 696 -107.11 -6.72 72.15
C ARG A 696 -108.43 -5.97 72.18
N ARG A 697 -108.81 -5.30 71.09
CA ARG A 697 -110.07 -4.58 70.97
C ARG A 697 -111.27 -5.51 71.05
N ASP A 698 -111.21 -6.66 70.40
CA ASP A 698 -112.27 -7.67 70.42
C ASP A 698 -112.35 -8.37 71.79
N MET A 699 -111.24 -8.52 72.51
CA MET A 699 -111.23 -8.97 73.90
C MET A 699 -111.89 -7.95 74.85
N VAL A 700 -111.64 -6.65 74.66
CA VAL A 700 -112.33 -5.57 75.39
C VAL A 700 -113.81 -5.55 75.06
N ARG A 701 -114.17 -5.72 73.78
CA ARG A 701 -115.56 -5.78 73.34
C ARG A 701 -116.28 -7.01 73.89
N ARG A 702 -115.64 -8.19 73.94
CA ARG A 702 -116.21 -9.39 74.59
C ARG A 702 -116.41 -9.19 76.08
N ARG A 703 -115.50 -8.51 76.79
CA ARG A 703 -115.74 -8.12 78.20
C ARG A 703 -116.95 -7.20 78.34
N GLN A 704 -117.09 -6.19 77.47
CA GLN A 704 -118.25 -5.28 77.48
C GLN A 704 -119.56 -5.99 77.09
N GLU A 705 -119.52 -6.95 76.16
CA GLU A 705 -120.67 -7.77 75.77
C GLU A 705 -121.04 -8.80 76.85
N GLU A 706 -120.08 -9.37 77.57
CA GLU A 706 -120.30 -10.22 78.75
C GLU A 706 -120.90 -9.42 79.92
N ASP A 707 -120.44 -8.20 80.17
CA ASP A 707 -121.01 -7.30 81.17
C ASP A 707 -122.44 -6.87 80.77
N ALA A 708 -122.70 -6.62 79.47
CA ALA A 708 -124.03 -6.33 78.94
C ALA A 708 -124.97 -7.56 78.95
N GLN A 709 -124.43 -8.77 78.81
CA GLN A 709 -125.20 -10.02 78.91
C GLN A 709 -125.55 -10.36 80.38
N ARG A 710 -124.67 -10.04 81.34
CA ARG A 710 -125.00 -10.10 82.78
C ARG A 710 -126.14 -9.14 83.13
N ALA A 711 -126.12 -7.91 82.61
CA ALA A 711 -127.20 -6.94 82.80
C ALA A 711 -128.54 -7.39 82.15
N ARG A 712 -128.51 -8.02 80.96
CA ARG A 712 -129.72 -8.56 80.30
C ARG A 712 -130.29 -9.80 80.97
N ASN A 713 -129.46 -10.65 81.56
CA ASN A 713 -129.91 -11.84 82.29
C ASN A 713 -130.55 -11.49 83.65
N GLU A 714 -130.14 -10.41 84.31
CA GLU A 714 -130.86 -9.88 85.48
C GLU A 714 -132.24 -9.31 85.11
N ASP A 715 -132.34 -8.63 83.95
CA ASP A 715 -133.61 -8.04 83.48
C ASP A 715 -134.59 -9.11 82.96
N TYR A 716 -134.10 -10.21 82.38
CA TYR A 716 -134.92 -11.37 81.99
C TYR A 716 -135.45 -12.15 83.20
N ARG A 717 -134.70 -12.21 84.31
CA ARG A 717 -135.14 -12.85 85.56
C ARG A 717 -136.30 -12.09 86.21
N ARG A 718 -136.34 -10.76 86.10
CA ARG A 718 -137.47 -9.94 86.57
C ARG A 718 -138.75 -10.14 85.75
N ARG A 719 -138.65 -10.34 84.43
CA ARG A 719 -139.82 -10.53 83.55
C ARG A 719 -140.42 -11.95 83.61
N GLN A 720 -139.63 -12.96 83.92
CA GLN A 720 -140.10 -14.35 84.11
C GLN A 720 -140.94 -14.54 85.40
N GLU A 721 -140.79 -13.67 86.41
CA GLU A 721 -141.60 -13.72 87.63
C GLU A 721 -143.01 -13.09 87.47
N GLU A 722 -143.23 -12.22 86.47
CA GLU A 722 -144.51 -11.52 86.28
C GLU A 722 -145.51 -12.22 85.35
N GLU A 723 -145.07 -13.07 84.41
CA GLU A 723 -145.94 -13.49 83.29
C GLU A 723 -146.48 -14.93 83.35
N SER A 724 -146.17 -15.72 84.40
CA SER A 724 -146.63 -17.12 84.50
C SER A 724 -147.72 -17.38 85.56
N ARG A 725 -148.33 -16.31 86.12
CA ARG A 725 -149.43 -16.36 87.10
C ARG A 725 -150.83 -16.55 86.49
N ARG A 726 -150.99 -16.77 85.19
CA ARG A 726 -152.32 -16.97 84.57
C ARG A 726 -152.33 -18.03 83.44
N VAL A 727 -152.97 -19.16 83.79
CA VAL A 727 -153.74 -20.09 82.94
C VAL A 727 -152.91 -21.08 82.09
N SER A 728 -152.72 -22.36 82.44
CA SER A 728 -153.62 -23.49 82.79
C SER A 728 -154.35 -24.15 81.61
N GLN A 729 -153.77 -25.21 81.01
CA GLN A 729 -154.31 -26.60 81.03
C GLN A 729 -153.47 -27.57 80.16
N ARG A 730 -153.30 -28.78 80.73
CA ARG A 730 -152.62 -30.03 80.29
C ARG A 730 -153.28 -30.69 79.05
N PRO A 731 -152.74 -31.76 78.40
CA PRO A 731 -151.89 -32.83 78.97
C PRO A 731 -150.73 -33.40 78.11
N SER A 732 -149.90 -34.18 78.81
CA SER A 732 -148.75 -34.98 78.36
C SER A 732 -149.14 -36.29 77.64
N VAL A 733 -148.27 -36.77 76.73
CA VAL A 733 -147.58 -38.09 76.77
C VAL A 733 -146.76 -38.31 75.46
N ASN A 734 -145.52 -38.76 75.66
CA ASN A 734 -144.44 -39.25 74.76
C ASN A 734 -144.83 -40.48 73.89
N PRO A 735 -143.90 -41.17 73.16
CA PRO A 735 -142.74 -40.74 72.33
C PRO A 735 -142.62 -41.54 70.99
N SER A 736 -141.83 -41.10 70.00
CA SER A 736 -141.22 -42.01 68.99
C SER A 736 -140.27 -41.32 67.99
N GLY A 737 -139.12 -41.96 67.71
CA GLY A 737 -138.38 -41.89 66.43
C GLY A 737 -137.15 -40.99 66.40
N ALA A 738 -136.00 -41.39 67.00
CA ALA A 738 -134.95 -42.22 66.40
C ALA A 738 -133.92 -41.43 65.55
N SER A 739 -132.86 -41.00 66.23
CA SER A 739 -131.52 -40.76 65.73
C SER A 739 -130.72 -42.07 65.70
N HIS A 740 -129.71 -42.16 64.82
CA HIS A 740 -128.49 -42.99 64.82
C HIS A 740 -127.80 -42.70 63.46
N GLN A 741 -126.50 -42.71 63.21
CA GLN A 741 -125.23 -42.81 63.95
C GLN A 741 -124.19 -43.20 62.85
N SER A 742 -122.90 -43.17 63.21
CA SER A 742 -121.74 -43.81 62.53
C SER A 742 -121.14 -43.02 61.36
N GLY A 743 -119.83 -42.82 61.27
CA GLY A 743 -118.72 -43.29 62.10
C GLY A 743 -117.44 -43.41 61.24
N VAL A 744 -116.30 -43.52 61.94
CA VAL A 744 -115.03 -44.18 61.50
C VAL A 744 -114.20 -43.36 60.49
N SER A 745 -113.01 -42.81 60.76
CA SER A 745 -111.75 -43.24 61.40
C SER A 745 -110.79 -44.08 60.54
N PHE A 746 -109.52 -43.64 60.54
CA PHE A 746 -108.24 -44.36 60.36
C PHE A 746 -107.53 -44.58 59.00
N PHE A 747 -106.19 -44.42 59.13
CA PHE A 747 -105.03 -45.01 58.42
C PHE A 747 -104.58 -44.40 57.08
N ASN A 748 -103.28 -44.22 56.76
CA ASN A 748 -101.97 -44.58 57.34
C ASN A 748 -100.89 -43.66 56.69
N GLY A 749 -99.90 -43.09 57.39
CA GLY A 749 -98.52 -43.63 57.54
C GLY A 749 -97.54 -42.79 56.69
N ALA A 750 -96.56 -42.03 57.20
CA ALA A 750 -95.42 -42.27 58.11
C ALA A 750 -94.09 -42.62 57.38
N ASN A 751 -93.01 -42.07 57.96
CA ASN A 751 -91.56 -42.32 57.79
C ASN A 751 -90.84 -41.43 56.74
N GLY A 752 -89.70 -40.81 57.01
CA GLY A 752 -88.82 -40.84 58.18
C GLY A 752 -87.35 -40.73 57.76
N VAL A 753 -86.63 -39.83 58.42
CA VAL A 753 -85.26 -39.98 58.94
C VAL A 753 -84.04 -39.99 57.98
N THR A 754 -83.37 -38.82 57.92
CA THR A 754 -82.01 -38.51 58.44
C THR A 754 -80.75 -39.41 58.19
N ILE A 755 -79.64 -38.69 57.92
CA ILE A 755 -78.21 -38.86 58.34
C ILE A 755 -77.15 -39.38 57.33
N SER A 756 -76.12 -38.54 57.19
CA SER A 756 -74.68 -38.77 56.89
C SER A 756 -74.27 -39.24 55.50
N GLY A 757 -73.14 -38.81 54.94
CA GLY A 757 -72.04 -38.05 55.53
C GLY A 757 -71.10 -37.45 54.49
N ALA A 758 -70.43 -36.38 54.90
CA ALA A 758 -69.10 -35.98 54.43
C ALA A 758 -68.08 -37.09 54.82
N PRO A 759 -66.80 -37.08 54.37
CA PRO A 759 -65.99 -35.97 53.84
C PRO A 759 -65.20 -36.41 52.57
N SER A 760 -64.21 -35.74 51.97
CA SER A 760 -63.22 -34.72 52.33
C SER A 760 -62.36 -34.48 51.09
N PHE A 761 -61.91 -33.24 50.87
CA PHE A 761 -60.55 -32.84 50.41
C PHE A 761 -60.11 -33.24 48.97
N THR A 762 -59.34 -32.50 48.16
CA THR A 762 -58.47 -31.30 48.25
C THR A 762 -58.23 -30.89 46.77
N VAL A 763 -58.41 -29.63 46.35
CA VAL A 763 -57.40 -28.55 46.23
C VAL A 763 -56.54 -28.54 44.94
N ASN A 764 -56.47 -27.31 44.38
CA ASN A 764 -55.42 -26.69 43.54
C ASN A 764 -55.26 -27.10 42.08
N GLN A 765 -54.78 -26.22 41.20
CA GLN A 765 -54.74 -24.75 41.02
C GLN A 765 -54.14 -24.60 39.62
N GLY A 766 -54.49 -23.55 38.88
CA GLY A 766 -53.90 -23.27 37.58
C GLY A 766 -52.41 -22.89 37.61
N ARG A 767 -51.79 -22.96 36.44
CA ARG A 767 -51.13 -21.81 35.82
C ARG A 767 -51.12 -22.00 34.30
#